data_AF-A0A380WBM6-F1
#
_entry.id   AF-A0A380WBM6-F1
#
_cell.length_a   1.000
_cell.length_b   1.000
_cell.length_c   1.000
_cell.angle_alpha   90.00
_cell.angle_beta   90.00
_cell.angle_gamma   90.00
#
_symmetry.space_group_name_H-M   'P 1'
#
loop_
_entity.id
_entity.type
_entity.pdbx_description
1 polymer ?
#
loop_
_entity_poly.entity_id
_entity_poly.type
_entity_poly.pdbx_seq_one_letter_code
_entity_poly.pdbx_strand_id
1 'polypeptide(L)'
;MSTILSISDFVYQTGTLTIAPGDTTAVFSGTSLASSVKDGDYLFAGGSLAVIQTVTDDTHAELFTEWAGAAVTSGSYLILKASLLRYHTALIGYDSASLLAMLDGTNVWYVVEGAAPDPSIGEDGNRAIKTNVTPWKIWLKTGGVWVLQPGSPGGQGDPGADGATWIVQAAEPGTDYPANSLWIDSDSADLDVYQLGGSPLDWVDTGINLKGAQGPAGAGVPAGGSTGQVLARDSGTGTEWIDPPSGGGGIGFNVKDYGAVGDDSTDDTSSINSAISACNTAGGGFVYFPPGSYAVSSQIIMKDNVRLVGAGEGASTIRLTASYTAQAIIEGTGVDRGGVTDLAIDAGDFTSTGSVAIRFTNATDIIIERNIIKKMGQFGIVFNGVARGRIAHNTISLTTASSSQNQGILGSDSTANTSIEITRNDLINTALNFSGSKSTITHNRISNWKFGAGITIEQASTCHTLVIEANHCSGGTGTDVNGYVCGGIETWSPKTVVSANLCFSNAGAGIDMGGFANIVSENLCFDNGSVGIIARYGTSTYNASNSIFIGNRCYDQQGASGTQTYGYKEENSSLSGIMLGHNNFAGNKTGTVSLLATTTTRAASLNGSLTSNALYKASGVEGSFVQSLAFDDGTEYQIRKAGSVYSSVSDTSGTPCKFVSFASSSLGRGGLYTSTNHPFQMGVNNAQENLSLDLDKAVTVRPVAAVPAGGDTSVGLKFTSTANLGIFIGSGAPTLSAAKGSLYIRTDGSSTSTRMYVNNGGTTWVAVTTAS
;
A
#
# COMPACT_ATOMS: atom_id res chain seq x y z
N MET A 1 6.26 -26.89 -12.02
CA MET A 1 5.83 -27.63 -10.82
C MET A 1 5.10 -26.65 -9.92
N SER A 2 3.87 -27.00 -9.58
CA SER A 2 2.92 -26.20 -8.80
C SER A 2 3.13 -26.40 -7.31
N THR A 3 3.23 -25.33 -6.55
CA THR A 3 2.75 -25.29 -5.17
C THR A 3 1.78 -24.11 -5.09
N ILE A 4 0.49 -24.46 -4.99
CA ILE A 4 -0.56 -23.52 -4.61
C ILE A 4 -0.21 -23.07 -3.19
N LEU A 5 0.00 -21.76 -2.99
CA LEU A 5 0.15 -21.22 -1.64
C LEU A 5 -1.18 -21.40 -0.90
N SER A 6 -1.14 -22.07 0.23
CA SER A 6 -2.26 -22.29 1.13
C SER A 6 -2.43 -21.09 2.06
N ILE A 7 -3.63 -20.83 2.59
CA ILE A 7 -3.84 -19.76 3.58
C ILE A 7 -2.98 -19.96 4.85
N SER A 8 -2.58 -21.22 5.12
CA SER A 8 -1.63 -21.57 6.18
C SER A 8 -0.24 -20.96 5.99
N ASP A 9 0.12 -20.53 4.77
CA ASP A 9 1.43 -19.97 4.47
C ASP A 9 1.54 -18.49 4.90
N PHE A 10 0.39 -17.83 5.10
CA PHE A 10 0.25 -16.41 5.47
C PHE A 10 -0.11 -16.20 6.96
N VAL A 11 -0.40 -17.27 7.68
CA VAL A 11 -0.78 -17.26 9.10
C VAL A 11 0.43 -17.65 9.95
N TYR A 12 0.71 -16.98 11.06
CA TYR A 12 1.60 -17.53 12.09
C TYR A 12 1.24 -17.10 13.51
N GLN A 13 1.65 -17.97 14.43
CA GLN A 13 1.43 -18.00 15.88
C GLN A 13 -0.04 -18.04 16.33
N THR A 14 -0.28 -18.95 17.27
CA THR A 14 -1.56 -19.15 17.95
C THR A 14 -1.27 -19.19 19.44
N GLY A 15 -1.82 -18.22 20.18
CA GLY A 15 -1.78 -18.17 21.64
C GLY A 15 -3.06 -17.54 22.16
N THR A 16 -3.00 -16.87 23.30
CA THR A 16 -4.13 -16.08 23.79
C THR A 16 -3.74 -14.61 23.94
N LEU A 17 -4.70 -13.70 23.79
CA LEU A 17 -4.49 -12.28 24.03
C LEU A 17 -5.59 -11.68 24.91
N THR A 18 -5.26 -10.58 25.58
CA THR A 18 -6.20 -9.73 26.31
C THR A 18 -6.13 -8.30 25.78
N ILE A 19 -7.28 -7.73 25.41
CA ILE A 19 -7.42 -6.34 24.97
C ILE A 19 -8.87 -5.86 25.20
N ALA A 20 -9.06 -4.63 25.67
CA ALA A 20 -10.38 -4.02 25.86
C ALA A 20 -10.73 -3.05 24.70
N PRO A 21 -12.02 -2.75 24.47
CA PRO A 21 -12.42 -1.73 23.51
C PRO A 21 -11.79 -0.38 23.87
N GLY A 22 -11.21 0.31 22.88
CA GLY A 22 -10.53 1.59 23.09
C GLY A 22 -9.06 1.48 23.51
N ASP A 23 -8.58 0.28 23.86
CA ASP A 23 -7.15 0.09 24.16
C ASP A 23 -6.32 0.17 22.87
N THR A 24 -5.14 0.79 22.96
CA THR A 24 -4.16 0.84 21.87
C THR A 24 -3.10 -0.24 21.99
N THR A 25 -3.13 -1.07 23.04
CA THR A 25 -2.11 -2.08 23.32
C THR A 25 -2.75 -3.45 23.55
N ALA A 26 -2.38 -4.43 22.73
CA ALA A 26 -2.75 -5.83 22.90
C ALA A 26 -1.73 -6.56 23.77
N VAL A 27 -2.19 -7.30 24.77
CA VAL A 27 -1.33 -8.12 25.65
C VAL A 27 -1.47 -9.60 25.29
N PHE A 28 -0.38 -10.24 24.91
CA PHE A 28 -0.33 -11.62 24.42
C PHE A 28 0.29 -12.55 25.46
N SER A 29 -0.15 -13.81 25.45
CA SER A 29 0.45 -14.87 26.28
C SER A 29 0.53 -16.21 25.52
N GLY A 30 1.58 -16.97 25.82
CA GLY A 30 1.82 -18.31 25.27
C GLY A 30 2.83 -18.39 24.13
N THR A 31 3.35 -17.27 23.61
CA THR A 31 4.41 -17.22 22.57
C THR A 31 5.10 -15.85 22.54
N SER A 32 6.36 -15.78 22.06
CA SER A 32 7.14 -14.53 21.87
C SER A 32 6.81 -13.87 20.52
N LEU A 33 6.41 -12.59 20.56
CA LEU A 33 6.03 -11.80 19.37
C LEU A 33 7.24 -11.24 18.60
N ALA A 34 8.29 -10.80 19.31
CA ALA A 34 9.33 -9.93 18.76
C ALA A 34 10.16 -10.57 17.62
N SER A 35 10.27 -11.90 17.62
CA SER A 35 11.05 -12.63 16.61
C SER A 35 10.29 -12.89 15.30
N SER A 36 8.96 -12.75 15.30
CA SER A 36 8.12 -13.24 14.19
C SER A 36 7.11 -12.22 13.66
N VAL A 37 6.68 -11.25 14.45
CA VAL A 37 5.71 -10.20 14.09
C VAL A 37 6.39 -8.93 13.59
N LYS A 38 5.76 -8.28 12.59
CA LYS A 38 6.24 -7.08 11.93
C LYS A 38 5.15 -6.00 11.93
N ASP A 39 5.59 -4.76 12.06
CA ASP A 39 4.75 -3.57 11.92
C ASP A 39 4.00 -3.61 10.59
N GLY A 40 2.68 -3.40 10.63
CA GLY A 40 1.78 -3.56 9.49
C GLY A 40 1.18 -4.96 9.32
N ASP A 41 1.52 -5.94 10.17
CA ASP A 41 0.79 -7.20 10.23
C ASP A 41 -0.62 -7.02 10.80
N TYR A 42 -1.51 -7.94 10.45
CA TYR A 42 -2.92 -7.87 10.84
C TYR A 42 -3.20 -8.80 12.01
N LEU A 43 -3.69 -8.23 13.11
CA LEU A 43 -4.17 -8.94 14.30
C LEU A 43 -5.67 -9.21 14.19
N PHE A 44 -6.06 -10.48 14.26
CA PHE A 44 -7.45 -10.89 14.38
C PHE A 44 -7.71 -11.53 15.74
N ALA A 45 -8.71 -11.01 16.47
CA ALA A 45 -9.12 -11.53 17.77
C ALA A 45 -10.58 -11.17 18.04
N GLY A 46 -11.34 -12.07 18.67
CA GLY A 46 -12.74 -11.80 19.01
C GLY A 46 -13.65 -11.45 17.83
N GLY A 47 -13.27 -11.82 16.59
CA GLY A 47 -13.99 -11.45 15.36
C GLY A 47 -13.66 -10.07 14.78
N SER A 48 -12.77 -9.32 15.42
CA SER A 48 -12.32 -7.99 15.00
C SER A 48 -10.90 -8.02 14.47
N LEU A 49 -10.57 -7.04 13.64
CA LEU A 49 -9.26 -6.85 13.00
C LEU A 49 -8.66 -5.54 13.49
N ALA A 50 -7.37 -5.56 13.83
CA ALA A 50 -6.54 -4.38 13.99
C ALA A 50 -5.21 -4.53 13.25
N VAL A 51 -4.59 -3.40 12.91
CA VAL A 51 -3.24 -3.37 12.34
C VAL A 51 -2.25 -3.15 13.47
N ILE A 52 -1.23 -4.00 13.53
CA ILE A 52 -0.14 -3.84 14.49
C ILE A 52 0.73 -2.68 14.02
N GLN A 53 0.80 -1.63 14.83
CA GLN A 53 1.67 -0.50 14.57
C GLN A 53 3.11 -0.84 14.94
N THR A 54 3.32 -1.36 16.15
CA THR A 54 4.65 -1.83 16.57
C THR A 54 4.56 -2.90 17.64
N VAL A 55 5.57 -3.77 17.70
CA VAL A 55 5.70 -4.79 18.76
C VAL A 55 6.67 -4.25 19.80
N THR A 56 6.16 -3.89 20.98
CA THR A 56 6.95 -3.22 22.02
C THR A 56 7.78 -4.19 22.85
N ASP A 57 7.29 -5.42 23.05
CA ASP A 57 8.06 -6.52 23.63
C ASP A 57 7.47 -7.89 23.22
N ASP A 58 8.00 -8.98 23.79
CA ASP A 58 7.57 -10.35 23.48
C ASP A 58 6.09 -10.65 23.80
N THR A 59 5.43 -9.79 24.57
CA THR A 59 4.07 -9.94 25.07
C THR A 59 3.16 -8.76 24.75
N HIS A 60 3.66 -7.67 24.15
CA HIS A 60 2.88 -6.47 23.87
C HIS A 60 3.03 -6.01 22.42
N ALA A 61 1.91 -5.60 21.81
CA ALA A 61 1.92 -4.89 20.55
C ALA A 61 0.97 -3.70 20.58
N GLU A 62 1.44 -2.55 20.10
CA GLU A 62 0.64 -1.37 19.88
C GLU A 62 -0.10 -1.46 18.55
N LEU A 63 -1.32 -0.93 18.52
CA LEU A 63 -2.21 -0.93 17.38
C LEU A 63 -2.23 0.45 16.72
N PHE A 64 -2.32 0.47 15.39
CA PHE A 64 -2.35 1.71 14.60
C PHE A 64 -3.59 2.58 14.90
N THR A 65 -4.66 1.94 15.37
CA THR A 65 -5.86 2.58 15.89
C THR A 65 -6.28 1.87 17.16
N GLU A 66 -7.07 2.55 18.01
CA GLU A 66 -7.72 1.92 19.16
C GLU A 66 -8.48 0.64 18.75
N TRP A 67 -8.52 -0.34 19.65
CA TRP A 67 -9.23 -1.61 19.41
C TRP A 67 -10.73 -1.35 19.29
N ALA A 68 -11.25 -1.46 18.07
CA ALA A 68 -12.66 -1.27 17.76
C ALA A 68 -13.53 -2.50 18.06
N GLY A 69 -12.93 -3.61 18.51
CA GLY A 69 -13.62 -4.86 18.81
C GLY A 69 -14.13 -4.96 20.25
N ALA A 70 -14.93 -5.98 20.53
CA ALA A 70 -15.32 -6.32 21.90
C ALA A 70 -14.10 -6.71 22.75
N ALA A 71 -14.25 -6.65 24.08
CA ALA A 71 -13.20 -7.09 25.00
C ALA A 71 -12.85 -8.56 24.75
N VAL A 72 -11.57 -8.84 24.54
CA VAL A 72 -11.02 -10.19 24.45
C VAL A 72 -10.26 -10.44 25.74
N THR A 73 -10.59 -11.49 26.49
CA THR A 73 -9.89 -11.86 27.73
C THR A 73 -9.35 -13.27 27.58
N SER A 74 -8.02 -13.40 27.50
CA SER A 74 -7.34 -14.68 27.20
C SER A 74 -7.94 -15.42 26.00
N GLY A 75 -8.36 -14.69 24.97
CA GLY A 75 -9.01 -15.24 23.79
C GLY A 75 -8.01 -15.61 22.69
N SER A 76 -8.37 -16.58 21.86
CA SER A 76 -7.53 -17.00 20.73
C SER A 76 -7.33 -15.87 19.73
N TYR A 77 -6.14 -15.81 19.15
CA TYR A 77 -5.77 -14.81 18.15
C TYR A 77 -5.12 -15.42 16.91
N LEU A 78 -5.13 -14.66 15.84
CA LEU A 78 -4.46 -14.95 14.58
C LEU A 78 -3.70 -13.71 14.13
N ILE A 79 -2.44 -13.86 13.74
CA ILE A 79 -1.70 -12.81 13.05
C ILE A 79 -1.47 -13.22 11.59
N LEU A 80 -1.84 -12.35 10.66
CA LEU A 80 -1.55 -12.52 9.24
C LEU A 80 -0.31 -11.72 8.85
N LYS A 81 0.54 -12.33 8.02
CA LYS A 81 1.73 -11.74 7.39
C LYS A 81 1.35 -10.72 6.31
N ALA A 82 0.73 -9.62 6.74
CA ALA A 82 0.25 -8.55 5.87
C ALA A 82 1.25 -7.39 5.75
N SER A 83 2.25 -7.33 6.64
CA SER A 83 3.24 -6.26 6.65
C SER A 83 4.00 -6.18 5.33
N LEU A 84 3.96 -4.99 4.70
CA LEU A 84 4.77 -4.68 3.52
C LEU A 84 6.28 -4.80 3.81
N LEU A 85 6.71 -4.68 5.07
CA LEU A 85 8.10 -4.86 5.50
C LEU A 85 8.63 -6.27 5.19
N ARG A 86 7.75 -7.26 5.06
CA ARG A 86 8.10 -8.66 4.73
C ARG A 86 8.49 -8.85 3.27
N TYR A 87 8.05 -7.94 2.40
CA TYR A 87 8.44 -7.86 0.99
C TYR A 87 9.52 -6.80 0.76
N HIS A 88 9.66 -5.87 1.72
CA HIS A 88 10.66 -4.82 1.72
C HIS A 88 12.06 -5.30 2.15
N THR A 89 12.23 -6.45 2.82
CA THR A 89 13.57 -6.94 3.23
C THR A 89 14.52 -7.32 2.09
N ALA A 90 14.04 -7.42 0.84
CA ALA A 90 14.92 -7.54 -0.33
C ALA A 90 15.40 -6.18 -0.87
N LEU A 91 14.83 -5.06 -0.39
CA LEU A 91 15.17 -3.68 -0.79
C LEU A 91 15.51 -2.76 0.42
N ILE A 92 15.31 -3.19 1.66
CA ILE A 92 15.80 -2.56 2.92
C ILE A 92 16.90 -3.43 3.53
N GLY A 93 17.79 -3.94 2.68
CA GLY A 93 18.99 -4.65 3.15
C GLY A 93 20.04 -3.72 3.77
N TYR A 94 19.88 -2.39 3.72
CA TYR A 94 20.98 -1.49 4.08
C TYR A 94 20.68 -0.17 4.83
N ASP A 95 19.45 0.28 5.11
CA ASP A 95 19.32 1.66 5.63
C ASP A 95 18.13 1.96 6.57
N SER A 96 17.90 1.13 7.58
CA SER A 96 16.98 1.53 8.67
C SER A 96 17.39 0.92 10.01
N ALA A 97 17.78 -0.36 10.00
CA ALA A 97 18.31 -1.02 11.19
C ALA A 97 19.71 -0.50 11.59
N SER A 98 20.53 -0.08 10.62
CA SER A 98 21.83 0.55 10.88
C SER A 98 21.71 1.98 11.42
N LEU A 99 20.70 2.72 10.97
CA LEU A 99 20.40 4.08 11.42
C LEU A 99 19.74 4.08 12.80
N LEU A 100 18.86 3.12 13.08
CA LEU A 100 18.21 2.95 14.39
C LEU A 100 19.16 2.33 15.43
N ALA A 101 20.09 1.46 15.03
CA ALA A 101 21.17 0.97 15.88
C ALA A 101 22.23 2.04 16.22
N MET A 102 22.34 3.12 15.42
CA MET A 102 23.12 4.31 15.77
C MET A 102 22.37 5.27 16.71
N LEU A 103 21.05 5.14 16.86
CA LEU A 103 20.21 6.06 17.63
C LEU A 103 19.86 5.59 19.06
N ASP A 104 20.09 4.33 19.43
CA ASP A 104 19.67 3.79 20.73
C ASP A 104 20.83 3.45 21.71
N GLY A 105 21.95 4.17 21.61
CA GLY A 105 23.14 3.87 22.41
C GLY A 105 24.07 5.05 22.71
N THR A 106 23.68 5.87 23.70
CA THR A 106 24.51 6.78 24.53
C THR A 106 24.72 8.24 24.10
N ASN A 107 24.20 9.15 24.94
CA ASN A 107 24.50 10.59 25.12
C ASN A 107 24.52 11.47 23.85
N VAL A 108 23.46 12.25 23.64
CA VAL A 108 23.48 13.36 22.68
C VAL A 108 24.53 14.39 23.10
N TRP A 109 25.48 14.70 22.19
CA TRP A 109 26.54 15.69 22.40
C TRP A 109 26.24 17.01 21.70
N TYR A 110 26.29 18.10 22.44
CA TYR A 110 26.15 19.46 21.92
C TYR A 110 27.51 20.16 21.82
N VAL A 111 27.80 20.77 20.68
CA VAL A 111 29.01 21.59 20.51
C VAL A 111 28.75 23.00 21.05
N VAL A 112 29.66 23.50 21.90
CA VAL A 112 29.49 24.79 22.58
C VAL A 112 30.26 25.88 21.83
N GLU A 113 29.56 26.70 21.07
CA GLU A 113 30.16 27.84 20.37
C GLU A 113 30.49 29.02 21.32
N GLY A 114 29.63 29.26 22.33
CA GLY A 114 29.78 30.31 23.34
C GLY A 114 30.65 29.95 24.57
N ALA A 115 30.60 30.74 25.64
CA ALA A 115 31.39 30.48 26.86
C ALA A 115 30.91 29.25 27.67
N ALA A 116 29.63 28.87 27.52
CA ALA A 116 28.96 27.72 28.11
C ALA A 116 27.79 27.26 27.19
N PRO A 117 27.25 26.03 27.35
CA PRO A 117 26.13 25.55 26.56
C PRO A 117 24.85 26.37 26.81
N ASP A 118 23.99 26.50 25.79
CA ASP A 118 22.69 27.18 25.94
C ASP A 118 21.82 26.42 26.97
N PRO A 119 21.32 27.08 28.03
CA PRO A 119 20.48 26.41 29.03
C PRO A 119 19.18 25.83 28.45
N SER A 120 18.68 26.40 27.35
CA SER A 120 17.42 26.00 26.71
C SER A 120 17.53 24.77 25.81
N ILE A 121 18.74 24.26 25.54
CA ILE A 121 18.95 23.11 24.64
C ILE A 121 19.37 21.85 25.41
N GLY A 122 18.93 20.69 24.94
CA GLY A 122 19.25 19.38 25.52
C GLY A 122 18.36 18.98 26.69
N GLU A 123 18.31 17.67 26.96
CA GLU A 123 17.61 17.05 28.08
C GLU A 123 18.61 16.48 29.11
N ASP A 124 18.12 16.17 30.31
CA ASP A 124 18.95 15.56 31.34
C ASP A 124 19.60 14.25 30.86
N GLY A 125 20.89 14.09 31.14
CA GLY A 125 21.73 13.00 30.63
C GLY A 125 22.46 13.32 29.33
N ASN A 126 22.12 14.40 28.63
CA ASN A 126 22.88 14.85 27.46
C ASN A 126 24.21 15.51 27.88
N ARG A 127 25.19 15.52 26.97
CA ARG A 127 26.53 16.09 27.20
C ARG A 127 26.80 17.25 26.25
N ALA A 128 27.67 18.16 26.64
CA ALA A 128 28.13 19.24 25.76
C ALA A 128 29.64 19.36 25.82
N ILE A 129 30.28 19.76 24.72
CA ILE A 129 31.74 19.84 24.60
C ILE A 129 32.19 21.12 23.91
N LYS A 130 33.26 21.71 24.46
CA LYS A 130 33.99 22.84 23.87
C LYS A 130 35.45 22.44 23.69
N THR A 131 35.84 22.30 22.42
CA THR A 131 37.16 21.82 22.01
C THR A 131 38.10 22.95 21.58
N ASN A 132 37.59 24.16 21.40
CA ASN A 132 38.39 25.34 21.02
C ASN A 132 38.88 26.18 22.22
N VAL A 133 38.86 25.60 23.42
CA VAL A 133 39.45 26.17 24.64
C VAL A 133 40.43 25.16 25.22
N THR A 134 41.52 25.63 25.82
CA THR A 134 42.48 24.75 26.49
C THR A 134 42.44 25.03 28.00
N PRO A 135 42.18 24.04 28.86
CA PRO A 135 41.75 22.67 28.55
C PRO A 135 40.35 22.62 27.91
N TRP A 136 40.07 21.56 27.14
CA TRP A 136 38.71 21.30 26.65
C TRP A 136 37.73 21.26 27.83
N LYS A 137 36.49 21.67 27.59
CA LYS A 137 35.45 21.67 28.61
C LYS A 137 34.32 20.74 28.19
N ILE A 138 33.84 19.92 29.12
CA ILE A 138 32.72 19.02 28.92
C ILE A 138 31.66 19.31 29.99
N TRP A 139 30.39 19.31 29.63
CA TRP A 139 29.26 19.48 30.55
C TRP A 139 28.30 18.29 30.45
N LEU A 140 27.58 18.01 31.54
CA LEU A 140 26.46 17.06 31.60
C LEU A 140 25.20 17.84 32.01
N LYS A 141 24.07 17.63 31.32
CA LYS A 141 22.80 18.24 31.72
C LYS A 141 22.18 17.42 32.84
N THR A 142 21.92 18.07 33.98
CA THR A 142 21.33 17.44 35.16
C THR A 142 20.44 18.44 35.89
N GLY A 143 19.18 18.08 36.13
CA GLY A 143 18.18 18.98 36.70
C GLY A 143 17.86 20.17 35.79
N GLY A 144 17.96 20.00 34.46
CA GLY A 144 17.76 21.05 33.47
C GLY A 144 18.93 22.04 33.34
N VAL A 145 20.04 21.83 34.06
CA VAL A 145 21.21 22.72 34.08
C VAL A 145 22.45 22.00 33.56
N TRP A 146 23.25 22.70 32.74
CA TRP A 146 24.54 22.20 32.27
C TRP A 146 25.62 22.31 33.35
N VAL A 147 26.08 21.17 33.86
CA VAL A 147 27.10 21.08 34.92
C VAL A 147 28.46 20.74 34.30
N LEU A 148 29.47 21.61 34.47
CA LEU A 148 30.83 21.39 33.96
C LEU A 148 31.47 20.18 34.66
N GLN A 149 32.00 19.25 33.87
CA GLN A 149 32.68 18.06 34.35
C GLN A 149 34.18 18.36 34.58
N PRO A 150 34.76 17.96 35.72
CA PRO A 150 36.18 18.20 36.01
C PRO A 150 37.10 17.24 35.23
N GLY A 151 38.02 17.78 34.41
CA GLY A 151 39.10 17.03 33.76
C GLY A 151 39.79 17.84 32.65
N SER A 152 41.13 17.93 32.67
CA SER A 152 41.96 18.69 31.70
C SER A 152 42.94 17.74 30.97
N PRO A 153 43.39 18.04 29.73
CA PRO A 153 44.33 17.20 28.99
C PRO A 153 45.67 17.04 29.73
N GLY A 154 46.16 15.81 29.82
CA GLY A 154 47.36 15.38 30.56
C GLY A 154 47.09 14.46 31.76
N GLY A 155 45.83 14.17 32.07
CA GLY A 155 45.42 13.25 33.15
C GLY A 155 44.87 11.93 32.62
N GLN A 156 45.30 10.84 33.27
CA GLN A 156 44.73 9.49 33.18
C GLN A 156 43.19 9.56 33.26
N GLY A 157 42.49 9.02 32.25
CA GLY A 157 41.04 8.91 32.27
C GLY A 157 40.55 7.86 33.27
N ASP A 158 39.36 8.08 33.86
CA ASP A 158 38.75 7.15 34.81
C ASP A 158 38.56 5.75 34.18
N PRO A 159 38.90 4.66 34.90
CA PRO A 159 38.70 3.32 34.38
C PRO A 159 37.22 3.06 34.07
N GLY A 160 36.95 2.44 32.92
CA GLY A 160 35.63 1.94 32.55
C GLY A 160 35.11 0.92 33.58
N ALA A 161 33.82 0.60 33.52
CA ALA A 161 33.17 -0.35 34.44
C ALA A 161 33.77 -1.77 34.40
N ASP A 162 34.60 -2.06 33.40
CA ASP A 162 35.33 -3.30 33.13
C ASP A 162 36.84 -3.22 33.50
N GLY A 163 37.31 -2.09 34.02
CA GLY A 163 38.71 -1.86 34.40
C GLY A 163 39.62 -1.39 33.26
N ALA A 164 39.09 -1.12 32.07
CA ALA A 164 39.87 -0.60 30.94
C ALA A 164 40.17 0.90 31.09
N THR A 165 41.38 1.32 30.70
CA THR A 165 41.82 2.73 30.75
C THR A 165 41.92 3.35 29.35
N TRP A 166 41.60 4.64 29.24
CA TRP A 166 41.75 5.43 28.01
C TRP A 166 42.81 6.52 28.22
N ILE A 167 43.75 6.60 27.29
CA ILE A 167 44.95 7.44 27.36
C ILE A 167 45.03 8.31 26.11
N VAL A 168 45.25 9.61 26.28
CA VAL A 168 45.43 10.56 25.18
C VAL A 168 46.81 11.18 25.30
N GLN A 169 47.72 10.78 24.43
CA GLN A 169 49.12 11.22 24.49
C GLN A 169 49.79 11.09 23.12
N ALA A 170 50.92 11.77 22.97
CA ALA A 170 51.66 11.89 21.72
C ALA A 170 52.36 10.56 21.33
N ALA A 171 53.06 9.92 22.27
CA ALA A 171 53.79 8.69 21.98
C ALA A 171 53.04 7.42 22.43
N GLU A 172 53.30 6.30 21.75
CA GLU A 172 52.79 4.97 22.10
C GLU A 172 53.09 4.65 23.58
N PRO A 173 52.06 4.32 24.40
CA PRO A 173 52.28 3.89 25.78
C PRO A 173 52.98 2.53 25.83
N GLY A 174 53.73 2.25 26.91
CA GLY A 174 54.22 0.90 27.20
C GLY A 174 53.08 -0.14 27.32
N THR A 175 53.40 -1.43 27.44
CA THR A 175 52.39 -2.51 27.38
C THR A 175 51.92 -2.99 28.76
N ASP A 176 52.33 -2.31 29.84
CA ASP A 176 52.00 -2.64 31.25
C ASP A 176 50.56 -2.27 31.66
N TYR A 177 49.63 -2.11 30.71
CA TYR A 177 48.24 -1.73 30.94
C TYR A 177 47.28 -2.95 30.86
N PRO A 178 46.08 -2.88 31.47
CA PRO A 178 45.09 -3.93 31.32
C PRO A 178 44.78 -4.20 29.84
N ALA A 179 44.59 -5.47 29.47
CA ALA A 179 44.16 -5.83 28.12
C ALA A 179 42.87 -5.08 27.76
N ASN A 180 42.76 -4.66 26.49
CA ASN A 180 41.70 -3.79 25.94
C ASN A 180 41.79 -2.30 26.29
N SER A 181 42.88 -1.84 26.92
CA SER A 181 43.13 -0.39 27.06
C SER A 181 43.14 0.31 25.70
N LEU A 182 42.71 1.58 25.66
CA LEU A 182 42.62 2.39 24.43
C LEU A 182 43.58 3.57 24.50
N TRP A 183 44.36 3.77 23.45
CA TRP A 183 45.23 4.92 23.26
C TRP A 183 44.74 5.73 22.06
N ILE A 184 44.65 7.05 22.24
CA ILE A 184 44.37 7.99 21.16
C ILE A 184 45.67 8.72 20.86
N ASP A 185 46.19 8.50 19.67
CA ASP A 185 47.38 9.19 19.19
C ASP A 185 47.02 10.66 18.96
N SER A 186 47.75 11.52 19.67
CA SER A 186 47.53 12.97 19.64
C SER A 186 48.63 13.72 18.89
N ASP A 187 49.67 13.02 18.43
CA ASP A 187 50.75 13.60 17.61
C ASP A 187 50.75 13.13 16.15
N SER A 188 50.03 12.06 15.82
CA SER A 188 49.77 11.67 14.43
C SER A 188 48.87 12.69 13.71
N ALA A 189 49.04 12.78 12.38
CA ALA A 189 48.30 13.74 11.55
C ALA A 189 46.77 13.48 11.53
N ASP A 190 46.38 12.28 11.95
CA ASP A 190 45.08 11.69 12.16
C ASP A 190 44.87 11.38 13.65
N LEU A 191 43.65 11.56 14.19
CA LEU A 191 43.33 11.24 15.58
C LEU A 191 42.90 9.77 15.68
N ASP A 192 43.85 8.87 15.46
CA ASP A 192 43.58 7.43 15.39
C ASP A 192 43.57 6.78 16.79
N VAL A 193 42.72 5.75 16.93
CA VAL A 193 42.51 5.03 18.17
C VAL A 193 43.12 3.62 18.06
N TYR A 194 43.96 3.27 19.03
CA TYR A 194 44.65 1.98 19.14
C TYR A 194 44.17 1.23 20.38
N GLN A 195 44.09 -0.10 20.31
CA GLN A 195 43.68 -0.98 21.41
C GLN A 195 44.77 -1.99 21.78
N LEU A 196 45.06 -2.15 23.07
CA LEU A 196 46.04 -3.11 23.55
C LEU A 196 45.47 -4.54 23.51
N GLY A 197 46.06 -5.39 22.67
CA GLY A 197 45.65 -6.78 22.43
C GLY A 197 45.94 -7.75 23.58
N GLY A 198 45.43 -8.98 23.48
CA GLY A 198 45.36 -9.94 24.60
C GLY A 198 46.48 -10.98 24.76
N SER A 199 47.52 -11.01 23.92
CA SER A 199 48.80 -11.77 24.05
C SER A 199 49.39 -12.10 22.65
N PRO A 200 50.58 -11.60 22.26
CA PRO A 200 51.38 -10.62 23.00
C PRO A 200 50.57 -9.33 23.23
N LEU A 201 50.89 -8.58 24.29
CA LEU A 201 50.26 -7.29 24.56
C LEU A 201 50.86 -6.27 23.59
N ASP A 202 50.30 -6.18 22.39
CA ASP A 202 50.70 -5.20 21.35
C ASP A 202 49.53 -4.25 21.08
N TRP A 203 49.83 -2.97 20.81
CA TRP A 203 48.83 -1.98 20.42
C TRP A 203 48.43 -2.20 18.96
N VAL A 204 47.14 -2.40 18.74
CA VAL A 204 46.56 -2.66 17.42
C VAL A 204 45.68 -1.48 17.03
N ASP A 205 45.91 -0.93 15.84
CA ASP A 205 45.05 0.10 15.27
C ASP A 205 43.61 -0.42 15.13
N THR A 206 42.65 0.33 15.66
CA THR A 206 41.22 -0.02 15.58
C THR A 206 40.57 0.44 14.28
N GLY A 207 41.25 1.27 13.49
CA GLY A 207 40.73 1.90 12.27
C GLY A 207 39.74 3.04 12.51
N ILE A 208 39.62 3.51 13.76
CA ILE A 208 38.73 4.61 14.15
C ILE A 208 39.51 5.91 14.17
N ASN A 209 39.12 6.86 13.32
CA ASN A 209 39.66 8.23 13.29
C ASN A 209 38.61 9.23 13.79
N LEU A 210 38.93 9.98 14.84
CA LEU A 210 37.99 10.87 15.53
C LEU A 210 37.87 12.27 14.89
N LYS A 211 38.54 12.53 13.77
CA LYS A 211 38.56 13.83 13.09
C LYS A 211 37.63 13.82 11.85
N GLY A 212 36.33 14.00 12.06
CA GLY A 212 35.34 14.16 10.96
C GLY A 212 35.50 15.47 10.17
N ALA A 213 34.84 15.57 8.99
CA ALA A 213 34.93 16.71 8.06
C ALA A 213 33.81 17.76 8.24
N GLN A 214 34.14 19.07 8.17
CA GLN A 214 33.16 20.17 8.09
C GLN A 214 33.73 21.40 7.33
N GLY A 215 32.95 21.98 6.39
CA GLY A 215 33.32 23.15 5.56
C GLY A 215 32.51 24.43 5.87
N PRO A 216 32.86 25.61 5.27
CA PRO A 216 31.83 26.65 5.05
C PRO A 216 32.01 27.60 3.84
N ALA A 217 30.94 28.37 3.53
CA ALA A 217 30.88 29.57 2.68
C ALA A 217 31.37 30.85 3.42
N GLY A 218 31.75 32.01 2.85
CA GLY A 218 31.93 32.51 1.47
C GLY A 218 32.53 33.96 1.43
N ALA A 219 33.02 34.36 0.24
CA ALA A 219 33.36 35.68 -0.36
C ALA A 219 34.41 36.69 0.21
N GLY A 220 35.48 36.94 -0.58
CA GLY A 220 36.31 38.18 -0.63
C GLY A 220 37.82 37.97 -0.86
N VAL A 221 38.43 38.57 -1.91
CA VAL A 221 39.87 38.37 -2.30
C VAL A 221 40.78 39.57 -1.94
N PRO A 222 42.01 39.34 -1.41
CA PRO A 222 43.16 40.29 -1.47
C PRO A 222 44.47 39.72 -2.13
N ALA A 223 45.59 40.48 -2.17
CA ALA A 223 46.66 40.48 -3.20
C ALA A 223 48.04 39.84 -2.84
N GLY A 224 48.79 39.35 -3.86
CA GLY A 224 50.28 39.11 -3.80
C GLY A 224 50.93 37.84 -4.44
N GLY A 225 50.34 37.12 -5.41
CA GLY A 225 50.75 35.74 -5.74
C GLY A 225 51.06 35.44 -7.19
N SER A 226 51.82 34.36 -7.44
CA SER A 226 52.21 33.95 -8.78
C SER A 226 51.11 33.15 -9.49
N THR A 227 51.09 33.18 -10.82
CA THR A 227 50.07 32.52 -11.65
C THR A 227 49.93 31.04 -11.31
N GLY A 228 48.75 30.63 -10.86
CA GLY A 228 48.42 29.25 -10.47
C GLY A 228 48.40 28.98 -8.97
N GLN A 229 48.84 29.92 -8.13
CA GLN A 229 48.76 29.84 -6.67
C GLN A 229 47.48 30.49 -6.15
N VAL A 230 46.88 29.88 -5.13
CA VAL A 230 45.75 30.47 -4.40
C VAL A 230 46.29 31.17 -3.16
N LEU A 231 45.85 32.40 -2.90
CA LEU A 231 46.19 33.11 -1.66
C LEU A 231 45.57 32.36 -0.47
N ALA A 232 46.39 31.86 0.45
CA ALA A 232 45.93 31.19 1.67
C ALA A 232 45.75 32.16 2.84
N ARG A 233 46.51 33.26 2.85
CA ARG A 233 46.39 34.34 3.85
C ARG A 233 47.02 35.65 3.34
N ASP A 234 46.31 36.77 3.45
CA ASP A 234 46.90 38.13 3.47
C ASP A 234 46.55 38.76 4.83
N SER A 235 47.55 38.93 5.69
CA SER A 235 47.36 39.32 7.09
C SER A 235 48.00 40.66 7.48
N GLY A 236 48.47 41.45 6.50
CA GLY A 236 49.13 42.73 6.76
C GLY A 236 50.49 42.65 7.49
N THR A 237 50.91 41.47 7.96
CA THR A 237 52.26 41.20 8.49
C THR A 237 52.95 39.98 7.86
N GLY A 238 52.27 39.31 6.92
CA GLY A 238 52.82 38.23 6.10
C GLY A 238 51.74 37.64 5.18
N THR A 239 52.14 37.30 3.96
CA THR A 239 51.27 36.76 2.90
C THR A 239 51.69 35.32 2.60
N GLU A 240 50.77 34.36 2.60
CA GLU A 240 51.06 32.94 2.34
C GLU A 240 50.26 32.42 1.13
N TRP A 241 50.96 31.75 0.22
CA TRP A 241 50.49 31.26 -1.09
C TRP A 241 50.57 29.72 -1.13
N ILE A 242 49.53 29.05 -1.63
CA ILE A 242 49.50 27.59 -1.77
C ILE A 242 49.53 27.18 -3.25
N ASP A 243 50.42 26.23 -3.56
CA ASP A 243 50.50 25.55 -4.87
C ASP A 243 49.41 24.45 -4.98
N PRO A 244 48.82 24.21 -6.17
CA PRO A 244 47.82 23.15 -6.33
C PRO A 244 48.45 21.75 -6.13
N PRO A 245 47.72 20.78 -5.57
CA PRO A 245 48.32 19.52 -5.12
C PRO A 245 48.72 18.63 -6.30
N SER A 246 49.96 18.15 -6.26
CA SER A 246 50.44 17.05 -7.08
C SER A 246 49.85 15.72 -6.60
N GLY A 247 48.96 15.12 -7.40
CA GLY A 247 48.71 13.68 -7.46
C GLY A 247 48.04 13.00 -6.26
N GLY A 248 46.75 12.67 -6.42
CA GLY A 248 46.07 11.56 -5.73
C GLY A 248 45.40 11.91 -4.40
N GLY A 249 44.06 12.03 -4.42
CA GLY A 249 43.23 11.92 -3.20
C GLY A 249 42.16 12.99 -2.95
N GLY A 250 41.95 13.96 -3.86
CA GLY A 250 40.98 15.06 -3.68
C GLY A 250 39.76 14.98 -4.63
N ILE A 251 38.57 15.06 -4.03
CA ILE A 251 37.25 15.31 -4.63
C ILE A 251 37.25 16.47 -5.66
N GLY A 252 37.04 16.14 -6.95
CA GLY A 252 36.44 17.03 -7.96
C GLY A 252 37.39 17.62 -9.02
N PHE A 253 37.24 17.21 -10.28
CA PHE A 253 37.81 17.86 -11.46
C PHE A 253 36.97 19.08 -11.82
N ASN A 254 37.45 20.29 -11.55
CA ASN A 254 36.71 21.52 -11.85
C ASN A 254 36.84 21.88 -13.33
N VAL A 255 35.72 22.06 -14.04
CA VAL A 255 35.72 22.40 -15.48
C VAL A 255 36.48 23.69 -15.81
N LYS A 256 36.60 24.63 -14.85
CA LYS A 256 37.36 25.88 -15.03
C LYS A 256 38.86 25.67 -15.12
N ASP A 257 39.39 24.62 -14.49
CA ASP A 257 40.82 24.24 -14.59
C ASP A 257 41.17 23.73 -16.00
N TYR A 258 40.15 23.38 -16.79
CA TYR A 258 40.26 22.93 -18.17
C TYR A 258 39.87 24.03 -19.18
N GLY A 259 39.66 25.26 -18.71
CA GLY A 259 39.41 26.43 -19.56
C GLY A 259 37.93 26.78 -19.76
N ALA A 260 36.99 26.10 -19.09
CA ALA A 260 35.58 26.50 -19.16
C ALA A 260 35.38 27.84 -18.46
N VAL A 261 34.65 28.75 -19.09
CA VAL A 261 34.40 30.10 -18.57
C VAL A 261 33.08 30.17 -17.82
N GLY A 262 32.01 29.59 -18.37
CA GLY A 262 30.67 29.62 -17.77
C GLY A 262 29.99 30.99 -17.86
N ASP A 263 30.18 31.73 -18.96
CA ASP A 263 29.70 33.10 -19.19
C ASP A 263 28.54 33.23 -20.19
N ASP A 264 27.92 32.13 -20.61
CA ASP A 264 26.85 32.04 -21.61
C ASP A 264 27.26 32.46 -23.05
N SER A 265 28.55 32.70 -23.29
CA SER A 265 29.06 33.15 -24.60
C SER A 265 30.21 32.29 -25.12
N THR A 266 31.10 31.88 -24.24
CA THR A 266 32.25 31.03 -24.57
C THR A 266 31.78 29.60 -24.74
N ASP A 267 32.19 28.96 -25.83
CA ASP A 267 31.90 27.53 -26.05
C ASP A 267 32.79 26.68 -25.14
N ASP A 268 32.20 26.20 -24.05
CA ASP A 268 32.87 25.45 -22.98
C ASP A 268 32.98 23.95 -23.29
N THR A 269 32.50 23.49 -24.45
CA THR A 269 32.38 22.06 -24.77
C THR A 269 33.70 21.31 -24.67
N SER A 270 34.77 21.86 -25.23
CA SER A 270 36.09 21.20 -25.26
C SER A 270 36.70 21.09 -23.88
N SER A 271 36.54 22.13 -23.05
CA SER A 271 36.99 22.18 -21.66
C SER A 271 36.25 21.18 -20.79
N ILE A 272 34.92 21.08 -20.92
CA ILE A 272 34.11 20.10 -20.18
C ILE A 272 34.52 18.67 -20.54
N ASN A 273 34.62 18.33 -21.83
CA ASN A 273 35.02 16.99 -22.27
C ASN A 273 36.48 16.65 -21.88
N SER A 274 37.35 17.66 -21.76
CA SER A 274 38.72 17.50 -21.26
C SER A 274 38.73 17.17 -19.76
N ALA A 275 37.91 17.86 -18.95
CA ALA A 275 37.76 17.58 -17.53
C ALA A 275 37.24 16.15 -17.29
N ILE A 276 36.23 15.71 -18.06
CA ILE A 276 35.71 14.33 -18.00
C ILE A 276 36.79 13.32 -18.36
N SER A 277 37.57 13.58 -19.41
CA SER A 277 38.64 12.67 -19.84
C SER A 277 39.75 12.56 -18.81
N ALA A 278 40.13 13.67 -18.18
CA ALA A 278 41.12 13.68 -17.10
C ALA A 278 40.59 12.93 -15.85
N CYS A 279 39.34 13.16 -15.49
CA CYS A 279 38.67 12.47 -14.38
C CYS A 279 38.66 10.96 -14.57
N ASN A 280 38.23 10.49 -15.74
CA ASN A 280 38.25 9.08 -16.08
C ASN A 280 39.67 8.49 -16.09
N THR A 281 40.66 9.21 -16.63
CA THR A 281 42.06 8.77 -16.68
C THR A 281 42.67 8.64 -15.28
N ALA A 282 42.20 9.45 -14.33
CA ALA A 282 42.58 9.38 -12.92
C ALA A 282 41.86 8.28 -12.12
N GLY A 283 41.05 7.44 -12.79
CA GLY A 283 40.30 6.35 -12.16
C GLY A 283 38.85 6.69 -11.84
N GLY A 284 38.38 7.89 -12.14
CA GLY A 284 37.03 8.36 -11.87
C GLY A 284 36.94 9.41 -10.76
N GLY A 285 35.72 9.86 -10.51
CA GLY A 285 35.42 10.91 -9.54
C GLY A 285 34.32 11.84 -10.03
N PHE A 286 34.31 13.05 -9.49
CA PHE A 286 33.34 14.08 -9.82
C PHE A 286 33.95 15.11 -10.78
N VAL A 287 33.20 15.53 -11.79
CA VAL A 287 33.53 16.72 -12.60
C VAL A 287 32.61 17.84 -12.13
N TYR A 288 33.19 18.83 -11.47
CA TYR A 288 32.46 19.91 -10.83
C TYR A 288 32.28 21.10 -11.77
N PHE A 289 31.06 21.61 -11.83
CA PHE A 289 30.68 22.84 -12.50
C PHE A 289 30.42 23.91 -11.45
N PRO A 290 31.31 24.91 -11.28
CA PRO A 290 30.99 26.10 -10.48
C PRO A 290 29.73 26.82 -10.98
N PRO A 291 29.19 27.79 -10.23
CA PRO A 291 28.09 28.60 -10.72
C PRO A 291 28.46 29.30 -12.04
N GLY A 292 27.55 29.28 -13.02
CA GLY A 292 27.77 29.81 -14.36
C GLY A 292 26.83 29.22 -15.41
N SER A 293 26.85 29.83 -16.60
CA SER A 293 26.14 29.34 -17.79
C SER A 293 27.15 28.85 -18.80
N TYR A 294 27.17 27.55 -19.06
CA TYR A 294 28.15 26.88 -19.90
C TYR A 294 27.55 26.64 -21.28
N ALA A 295 27.94 27.44 -22.26
CA ALA A 295 27.46 27.27 -23.62
C ALA A 295 28.17 26.09 -24.29
N VAL A 296 27.42 25.20 -24.94
CA VAL A 296 27.95 24.01 -25.61
C VAL A 296 27.53 23.96 -27.08
N SER A 297 28.47 23.62 -27.97
CA SER A 297 28.24 23.47 -29.42
C SER A 297 28.20 22.02 -29.88
N SER A 298 28.66 21.09 -29.05
CA SER A 298 28.62 19.66 -29.33
C SER A 298 28.44 18.83 -28.06
N GLN A 299 28.28 17.53 -28.24
CA GLN A 299 27.90 16.59 -27.19
C GLN A 299 28.92 16.53 -26.04
N ILE A 300 28.41 16.44 -24.81
CA ILE A 300 29.17 16.11 -23.62
C ILE A 300 29.20 14.58 -23.46
N ILE A 301 30.39 14.00 -23.51
CA ILE A 301 30.59 12.55 -23.61
C ILE A 301 31.00 12.00 -22.24
N MET A 302 30.10 11.25 -21.61
CA MET A 302 30.31 10.59 -20.33
C MET A 302 31.26 9.40 -20.47
N LYS A 303 31.98 9.10 -19.38
CA LYS A 303 32.93 7.98 -19.27
C LYS A 303 32.71 7.23 -17.95
N ASP A 304 33.27 6.03 -17.87
CA ASP A 304 33.22 5.19 -16.66
C ASP A 304 33.72 5.95 -15.43
N ASN A 305 33.04 5.70 -14.30
CA ASN A 305 33.37 6.23 -12.99
C ASN A 305 33.32 7.76 -12.90
N VAL A 306 32.74 8.48 -13.88
CA VAL A 306 32.63 9.94 -13.87
C VAL A 306 31.20 10.38 -13.57
N ARG A 307 31.05 11.27 -12.57
CA ARG A 307 29.80 11.96 -12.27
C ARG A 307 29.94 13.46 -12.47
N LEU A 308 29.02 14.07 -13.21
CA LEU A 308 28.95 15.52 -13.33
C LEU A 308 28.19 16.09 -12.13
N VAL A 309 28.70 17.15 -11.51
CA VAL A 309 28.10 17.77 -10.32
C VAL A 309 28.07 19.29 -10.48
N GLY A 310 26.90 19.90 -10.36
CA GLY A 310 26.77 21.36 -10.34
C GLY A 310 26.86 21.96 -8.94
N ALA A 311 26.82 23.28 -8.86
CA ALA A 311 26.92 24.02 -7.60
C ALA A 311 25.59 24.11 -6.81
N GLY A 312 24.61 23.27 -7.15
CA GLY A 312 23.26 23.29 -6.61
C GLY A 312 22.22 23.74 -7.63
N GLU A 313 20.95 23.64 -7.23
CA GLU A 313 19.79 23.80 -8.11
C GLU A 313 19.82 25.12 -8.90
N GLY A 314 19.98 25.02 -10.23
CA GLY A 314 19.98 26.17 -11.14
C GLY A 314 21.25 27.02 -11.15
N ALA A 315 22.22 26.78 -10.26
CA ALA A 315 23.44 27.57 -10.16
C ALA A 315 24.39 27.34 -11.34
N SER A 316 24.44 26.10 -11.83
CA SER A 316 25.27 25.67 -12.96
C SER A 316 24.38 25.21 -14.09
N THR A 317 24.34 25.97 -15.19
CA THR A 317 23.43 25.72 -16.31
C THR A 317 24.20 25.41 -17.58
N ILE A 318 23.93 24.27 -18.22
CA ILE A 318 24.38 23.98 -19.59
C ILE A 318 23.36 24.54 -20.58
N ARG A 319 23.85 25.25 -21.60
CA ARG A 319 23.05 25.88 -22.65
C ARG A 319 23.54 25.53 -24.04
N LEU A 320 22.62 25.30 -24.97
CA LEU A 320 22.97 24.99 -26.34
C LEU A 320 23.28 26.26 -27.13
N THR A 321 24.41 26.27 -27.84
CA THR A 321 24.70 27.28 -28.86
C THR A 321 23.81 27.07 -30.09
N ALA A 322 23.67 28.10 -30.93
CA ALA A 322 22.90 28.01 -32.17
C ALA A 322 23.45 26.97 -33.17
N SER A 323 24.71 26.55 -33.03
CA SER A 323 25.36 25.54 -33.88
C SER A 323 25.18 24.09 -33.39
N TYR A 324 24.49 23.88 -32.27
CA TYR A 324 24.32 22.55 -31.70
C TYR A 324 23.49 21.64 -32.62
N THR A 325 24.02 20.47 -33.00
CA THR A 325 23.38 19.54 -33.95
C THR A 325 23.35 18.08 -33.49
N ALA A 326 24.04 17.73 -32.41
CA ALA A 326 24.05 16.37 -31.90
C ALA A 326 22.67 15.97 -31.30
N GLN A 327 22.40 14.68 -31.23
CA GLN A 327 21.09 14.20 -30.79
C GLN A 327 20.91 14.28 -29.26
N ALA A 328 21.93 13.92 -28.47
CA ALA A 328 21.89 14.03 -27.01
C ALA A 328 22.87 15.11 -26.51
N ILE A 329 22.47 15.90 -25.51
CA ILE A 329 23.32 16.92 -24.87
C ILE A 329 24.42 16.26 -24.04
N ILE A 330 24.01 15.36 -23.15
CA ILE A 330 24.91 14.51 -22.37
C ILE A 330 24.65 13.06 -22.79
N GLU A 331 25.69 12.34 -23.19
CA GLU A 331 25.58 10.95 -23.61
C GLU A 331 26.64 10.04 -22.96
N GLY A 332 26.19 8.91 -22.42
CA GLY A 332 27.05 7.82 -21.96
C GLY A 332 26.64 6.48 -22.57
N THR A 333 27.49 5.91 -23.41
CA THR A 333 27.27 4.59 -23.99
C THR A 333 28.28 3.59 -23.43
N GLY A 334 27.79 2.47 -22.88
CA GLY A 334 28.65 1.45 -22.26
C GLY A 334 29.27 1.89 -20.94
N VAL A 335 28.70 2.91 -20.27
CA VAL A 335 29.27 3.53 -19.07
C VAL A 335 28.92 2.73 -17.81
N ASP A 336 29.90 2.53 -16.93
CA ASP A 336 29.73 1.98 -15.58
C ASP A 336 29.99 3.05 -14.50
N ARG A 337 29.13 3.14 -13.48
CA ARG A 337 29.23 4.09 -12.35
C ARG A 337 29.27 5.57 -12.76
N GLY A 338 28.40 5.96 -13.69
CA GLY A 338 28.26 7.34 -14.19
C GLY A 338 27.13 8.13 -13.53
N GLY A 339 27.02 9.43 -13.85
CA GLY A 339 25.87 10.21 -13.39
C GLY A 339 25.93 11.71 -13.65
N VAL A 340 24.80 12.36 -13.37
CA VAL A 340 24.61 13.82 -13.47
C VAL A 340 23.81 14.28 -12.27
N THR A 341 24.34 15.25 -11.53
CA THR A 341 23.75 15.68 -10.27
C THR A 341 23.82 17.19 -10.12
N ASP A 342 22.78 17.81 -9.57
CA ASP A 342 22.76 19.22 -9.19
C ASP A 342 23.05 20.19 -10.36
N LEU A 343 22.70 19.78 -11.59
CA LEU A 343 22.91 20.56 -12.82
C LEU A 343 21.59 21.02 -13.45
N ALA A 344 21.60 22.22 -14.01
CA ALA A 344 20.54 22.68 -14.89
C ALA A 344 20.94 22.50 -16.37
N ILE A 345 19.97 22.12 -17.20
CA ILE A 345 20.08 22.05 -18.65
C ILE A 345 18.94 22.88 -19.22
N ASP A 346 19.29 23.95 -19.92
CA ASP A 346 18.35 24.75 -20.71
C ASP A 346 18.52 24.36 -22.18
N ALA A 347 17.68 23.43 -22.63
CA ALA A 347 17.80 22.82 -23.96
C ALA A 347 17.19 23.69 -25.07
N GLY A 348 16.68 24.89 -24.76
CA GLY A 348 16.28 25.88 -25.76
C GLY A 348 15.15 25.45 -26.70
N ASP A 349 14.31 24.50 -26.30
CA ASP A 349 13.29 23.83 -27.14
C ASP A 349 13.90 23.19 -28.39
N PHE A 350 15.07 22.55 -28.26
CA PHE A 350 15.82 21.95 -29.36
C PHE A 350 15.00 20.91 -30.14
N THR A 351 14.57 21.29 -31.35
CA THR A 351 13.53 20.59 -32.11
C THR A 351 14.00 19.43 -32.99
N SER A 352 15.28 19.04 -32.94
CA SER A 352 15.74 17.92 -33.76
C SER A 352 15.03 16.63 -33.36
N THR A 353 14.60 15.84 -34.36
CA THR A 353 13.92 14.57 -34.10
C THR A 353 14.82 13.62 -33.31
N GLY A 354 14.30 13.11 -32.21
CA GLY A 354 14.97 12.23 -31.27
C GLY A 354 15.89 12.97 -30.31
N SER A 355 15.81 14.29 -30.19
CA SER A 355 16.66 15.06 -29.28
C SER A 355 16.46 14.65 -27.82
N VAL A 356 17.56 14.57 -27.08
CA VAL A 356 17.59 14.12 -25.68
C VAL A 356 18.46 15.05 -24.85
N ALA A 357 18.04 15.41 -23.64
CA ALA A 357 18.91 16.13 -22.72
C ALA A 357 20.00 15.20 -22.14
N ILE A 358 19.62 14.07 -21.55
CA ILE A 358 20.56 13.10 -20.97
C ILE A 358 20.24 11.70 -21.48
N ARG A 359 21.21 11.02 -22.09
CA ARG A 359 21.06 9.64 -22.57
C ARG A 359 22.12 8.73 -21.97
N PHE A 360 21.69 7.59 -21.45
CA PHE A 360 22.57 6.46 -21.13
C PHE A 360 22.11 5.21 -21.87
N THR A 361 23.05 4.57 -22.58
CA THR A 361 22.80 3.36 -23.39
C THR A 361 23.73 2.23 -22.96
N ASN A 362 23.20 1.03 -22.73
CA ASN A 362 23.95 -0.16 -22.29
C ASN A 362 24.86 0.13 -21.09
N ALA A 363 24.33 0.86 -20.11
CA ALA A 363 25.09 1.42 -19.00
C ALA A 363 24.70 0.76 -17.67
N THR A 364 25.54 0.90 -16.64
CA THR A 364 25.30 0.30 -15.32
C THR A 364 25.64 1.28 -14.21
N ASP A 365 24.91 1.21 -13.08
CA ASP A 365 25.17 2.04 -11.88
C ASP A 365 25.10 3.56 -12.18
N ILE A 366 24.04 3.97 -12.88
CA ILE A 366 23.84 5.35 -13.33
C ILE A 366 22.95 6.14 -12.36
N ILE A 367 23.41 7.30 -11.91
CA ILE A 367 22.67 8.18 -10.98
C ILE A 367 22.39 9.53 -11.65
N ILE A 368 21.10 9.85 -11.85
CA ILE A 368 20.64 11.14 -12.36
C ILE A 368 19.74 11.79 -11.32
N GLU A 369 20.28 12.79 -10.60
CA GLU A 369 19.59 13.36 -9.44
C GLU A 369 19.61 14.87 -9.33
N ARG A 370 18.53 15.47 -8.82
CA ARG A 370 18.47 16.90 -8.48
C ARG A 370 18.84 17.81 -9.65
N ASN A 371 18.48 17.41 -10.87
CA ASN A 371 18.70 18.20 -12.07
C ASN A 371 17.46 18.99 -12.47
N ILE A 372 17.67 20.14 -13.10
CA ILE A 372 16.60 20.90 -13.78
C ILE A 372 16.81 20.75 -15.29
N ILE A 373 15.89 20.07 -15.97
CA ILE A 373 15.86 20.01 -17.43
C ILE A 373 14.67 20.85 -17.90
N LYS A 374 14.94 22.01 -18.46
CA LYS A 374 13.89 22.94 -18.92
C LYS A 374 13.99 23.18 -20.41
N LYS A 375 12.84 23.53 -20.99
CA LYS A 375 12.71 23.76 -22.43
C LYS A 375 13.30 22.59 -23.22
N MET A 376 12.98 21.37 -22.77
CA MET A 376 13.53 20.17 -23.39
C MET A 376 13.14 20.11 -24.87
N GLY A 377 13.93 19.36 -25.65
CA GLY A 377 13.59 19.07 -27.03
C GLY A 377 12.47 18.05 -27.13
N GLN A 378 12.78 16.85 -27.61
CA GLN A 378 11.83 15.74 -27.62
C GLN A 378 11.81 15.00 -26.28
N PHE A 379 12.97 14.62 -25.76
CA PHE A 379 13.07 13.81 -24.54
C PHE A 379 13.97 14.45 -23.47
N GLY A 380 13.64 14.22 -22.21
CA GLY A 380 14.47 14.65 -21.08
C GLY A 380 15.60 13.66 -20.81
N ILE A 381 15.31 12.62 -20.02
CA ILE A 381 16.23 11.55 -19.64
C ILE A 381 15.85 10.27 -20.37
N VAL A 382 16.80 9.66 -21.07
CA VAL A 382 16.63 8.39 -21.76
C VAL A 382 17.57 7.34 -21.18
N PHE A 383 16.99 6.26 -20.66
CA PHE A 383 17.69 5.03 -20.34
C PHE A 383 17.37 3.96 -21.39
N ASN A 384 18.41 3.37 -21.97
CA ASN A 384 18.30 2.32 -22.95
C ASN A 384 19.23 1.16 -22.58
N GLY A 385 18.70 0.07 -22.04
CA GLY A 385 19.53 -1.05 -21.59
C GLY A 385 20.37 -0.72 -20.37
N VAL A 386 19.83 0.09 -19.45
CA VAL A 386 20.50 0.44 -18.21
C VAL A 386 20.17 -0.59 -17.13
N ALA A 387 21.19 -1.01 -16.37
CA ALA A 387 21.03 -1.84 -15.18
C ALA A 387 21.41 -1.05 -13.92
N ARG A 388 20.64 -1.19 -12.83
CA ARG A 388 20.92 -0.50 -11.55
C ARG A 388 21.03 1.02 -11.72
N GLY A 389 19.99 1.64 -12.25
CA GLY A 389 19.94 3.08 -12.47
C GLY A 389 18.99 3.78 -11.50
N ARG A 390 19.24 5.06 -11.21
CA ARG A 390 18.38 5.90 -10.39
C ARG A 390 18.14 7.24 -11.08
N ILE A 391 16.86 7.60 -11.22
CA ILE A 391 16.41 8.89 -11.71
C ILE A 391 15.55 9.50 -10.60
N ALA A 392 16.11 10.42 -9.82
CA ALA A 392 15.42 10.93 -8.64
C ALA A 392 15.50 12.44 -8.44
N HIS A 393 14.44 13.06 -7.92
CA HIS A 393 14.44 14.48 -7.56
C HIS A 393 14.73 15.44 -8.73
N ASN A 394 14.42 15.04 -9.97
CA ASN A 394 14.63 15.90 -11.14
C ASN A 394 13.35 16.68 -11.47
N THR A 395 13.52 17.92 -11.91
CA THR A 395 12.45 18.73 -12.52
C THR A 395 12.66 18.73 -14.03
N ILE A 396 11.70 18.19 -14.78
CA ILE A 396 11.80 18.04 -16.23
C ILE A 396 10.57 18.67 -16.89
N SER A 397 10.80 19.60 -17.80
CA SER A 397 9.73 20.41 -18.38
C SER A 397 9.90 20.65 -19.88
N LEU A 398 8.75 20.61 -20.55
CA LEU A 398 8.59 21.09 -21.92
C LEU A 398 7.84 22.43 -21.91
N THR A 399 8.19 23.35 -22.79
CA THR A 399 7.52 24.67 -22.87
C THR A 399 6.04 24.52 -23.20
N THR A 400 5.70 23.60 -24.10
CA THR A 400 4.32 23.30 -24.50
C THR A 400 4.16 21.81 -24.72
N ALA A 401 3.13 21.21 -24.11
CA ALA A 401 2.85 19.79 -24.29
C ALA A 401 2.58 19.44 -25.77
N SER A 402 3.14 18.31 -26.23
CA SER A 402 3.00 17.80 -27.59
C SER A 402 2.06 16.60 -27.63
N SER A 403 1.28 16.49 -28.71
CA SER A 403 0.49 15.30 -29.02
C SER A 403 1.28 14.19 -29.71
N SER A 404 2.59 14.39 -29.89
CA SER A 404 3.56 13.41 -30.38
C SER A 404 4.53 13.05 -29.27
N GLN A 405 5.17 11.89 -29.39
CA GLN A 405 6.06 11.32 -28.37
C GLN A 405 7.12 12.32 -27.88
N ASN A 406 7.10 12.62 -26.57
CA ASN A 406 7.90 13.69 -25.98
C ASN A 406 8.18 13.49 -24.48
N GLN A 407 8.45 12.24 -24.04
CA GLN A 407 8.54 11.94 -22.61
C GLN A 407 9.76 12.58 -21.93
N GLY A 408 9.53 13.15 -20.75
CA GLY A 408 10.57 13.71 -19.89
C GLY A 408 11.47 12.61 -19.33
N ILE A 409 10.92 11.40 -19.13
CA ILE A 409 11.68 10.20 -18.81
C ILE A 409 11.24 9.08 -19.75
N LEU A 410 12.21 8.49 -20.46
CA LEU A 410 12.00 7.37 -21.36
C LEU A 410 12.94 6.21 -21.01
N GLY A 411 12.39 5.09 -20.55
CA GLY A 411 13.05 3.79 -20.58
C GLY A 411 12.71 3.08 -21.89
N SER A 412 13.62 3.06 -22.86
CA SER A 412 13.34 2.43 -24.18
C SER A 412 13.25 0.90 -24.07
N ASP A 413 12.42 0.30 -24.93
CA ASP A 413 12.29 -1.14 -25.12
C ASP A 413 13.40 -1.76 -25.98
N SER A 414 14.22 -0.95 -26.65
CA SER A 414 15.23 -1.44 -27.60
C SER A 414 16.32 -2.28 -26.93
N THR A 415 16.61 -2.03 -25.66
CA THR A 415 17.41 -2.92 -24.79
C THR A 415 16.85 -2.91 -23.36
N ALA A 416 16.85 -4.07 -22.70
CA ALA A 416 16.10 -4.26 -21.45
C ALA A 416 16.69 -3.45 -20.28
N ASN A 417 15.94 -2.47 -19.78
CA ASN A 417 16.26 -1.81 -18.51
C ASN A 417 15.91 -2.73 -17.33
N THR A 418 16.71 -2.72 -16.27
CA THR A 418 16.42 -3.53 -15.08
C THR A 418 16.93 -2.92 -13.79
N SER A 419 16.20 -3.12 -12.69
CA SER A 419 16.57 -2.58 -11.38
C SER A 419 16.73 -1.06 -11.40
N ILE A 420 15.76 -0.39 -12.04
CA ILE A 420 15.72 1.07 -12.13
C ILE A 420 14.81 1.61 -11.04
N GLU A 421 15.25 2.69 -10.39
CA GLU A 421 14.42 3.48 -9.49
C GLU A 421 14.12 4.83 -10.13
N ILE A 422 12.84 5.13 -10.33
CA ILE A 422 12.37 6.43 -10.79
C ILE A 422 11.51 7.04 -9.69
N THR A 423 12.06 7.98 -8.93
CA THR A 423 11.37 8.49 -7.73
C THR A 423 11.40 9.99 -7.55
N ARG A 424 10.30 10.57 -7.08
CA ARG A 424 10.24 12.00 -6.69
C ARG A 424 10.66 12.97 -7.81
N ASN A 425 10.35 12.64 -9.06
CA ASN A 425 10.56 13.56 -10.18
C ASN A 425 9.29 14.39 -10.45
N ASP A 426 9.49 15.63 -10.87
CA ASP A 426 8.45 16.55 -11.31
C ASP A 426 8.50 16.68 -12.84
N LEU A 427 7.50 16.11 -13.52
CA LEU A 427 7.33 16.15 -14.98
C LEU A 427 6.22 17.14 -15.35
N ILE A 428 6.57 18.19 -16.09
CA ILE A 428 5.65 19.30 -16.42
C ILE A 428 5.50 19.43 -17.94
N ASN A 429 4.26 19.42 -18.42
CA ASN A 429 3.91 19.41 -19.85
C ASN A 429 4.49 18.20 -20.61
N THR A 430 4.79 17.13 -19.88
CA THR A 430 5.41 15.91 -20.38
C THR A 430 5.03 14.72 -19.51
N ALA A 431 5.39 13.52 -19.94
CA ALA A 431 5.03 12.24 -19.36
C ALA A 431 6.26 11.35 -19.14
N LEU A 432 6.02 10.19 -18.52
CA LEU A 432 6.98 9.11 -18.32
C LEU A 432 6.57 7.90 -19.17
N ASN A 433 7.52 7.32 -19.89
CA ASN A 433 7.36 6.02 -20.54
C ASN A 433 8.50 5.12 -20.11
N PHE A 434 8.21 3.91 -19.65
CA PHE A 434 9.25 3.00 -19.17
C PHE A 434 9.04 1.56 -19.63
N SER A 435 10.08 1.01 -20.25
CA SER A 435 10.20 -0.40 -20.60
C SER A 435 11.34 -1.04 -19.80
N GLY A 436 11.01 -2.00 -18.94
CA GLY A 436 12.01 -2.68 -18.11
C GLY A 436 11.42 -3.59 -17.04
N SER A 437 12.29 -4.19 -16.24
CA SER A 437 11.91 -5.18 -15.22
C SER A 437 12.47 -4.88 -13.84
N LYS A 438 11.86 -5.44 -12.79
CA LYS A 438 12.35 -5.34 -11.40
C LYS A 438 12.63 -3.90 -10.96
N SER A 439 11.78 -2.97 -11.39
CA SER A 439 12.00 -1.53 -11.27
C SER A 439 10.86 -0.88 -10.51
N THR A 440 11.14 0.26 -9.90
CA THR A 440 10.19 1.02 -9.10
C THR A 440 9.96 2.40 -9.71
N ILE A 441 8.70 2.83 -9.75
CA ILE A 441 8.28 4.15 -10.21
C ILE A 441 7.41 4.72 -9.09
N THR A 442 7.97 5.57 -8.25
CA THR A 442 7.29 5.99 -7.02
C THR A 442 7.33 7.48 -6.74
N HIS A 443 6.27 8.03 -6.16
CA HIS A 443 6.25 9.43 -5.69
C HIS A 443 6.55 10.48 -6.77
N ASN A 444 6.35 10.17 -8.05
CA ASN A 444 6.56 11.15 -9.13
C ASN A 444 5.29 12.00 -9.31
N ARG A 445 5.47 13.28 -9.64
CA ARG A 445 4.39 14.19 -10.03
C ARG A 445 4.48 14.44 -11.52
N ILE A 446 3.40 14.17 -12.23
CA ILE A 446 3.34 14.24 -13.68
C ILE A 446 2.11 15.06 -14.05
N SER A 447 2.31 16.09 -14.87
CA SER A 447 1.26 17.07 -15.15
C SER A 447 1.24 17.54 -16.60
N ASN A 448 0.03 17.77 -17.11
CA ASN A 448 -0.24 18.51 -18.35
C ASN A 448 0.32 17.89 -19.65
N TRP A 449 0.43 16.57 -19.75
CA TRP A 449 0.89 15.91 -20.99
C TRP A 449 -0.21 15.83 -22.07
N LYS A 450 0.20 15.48 -23.29
CA LYS A 450 -0.67 15.34 -24.48
C LYS A 450 -0.39 14.11 -25.34
N PHE A 451 0.57 13.25 -24.96
CA PHE A 451 0.89 12.00 -25.66
C PHE A 451 0.92 10.85 -24.65
N GLY A 452 0.24 9.74 -24.94
CA GLY A 452 0.17 8.59 -24.05
C GLY A 452 -0.48 8.87 -22.70
N ALA A 453 -0.14 8.04 -21.71
CA ALA A 453 -0.53 8.27 -20.32
C ALA A 453 0.54 9.09 -19.58
N GLY A 454 0.21 9.60 -18.39
CA GLY A 454 1.19 10.25 -17.51
C GLY A 454 2.34 9.29 -17.17
N ILE A 455 2.00 8.03 -16.89
CA ILE A 455 2.94 6.89 -16.84
C ILE A 455 2.50 5.85 -17.84
N THR A 456 3.33 5.54 -18.83
CA THR A 456 3.12 4.43 -19.76
C THR A 456 4.16 3.34 -19.53
N ILE A 457 3.72 2.09 -19.42
CA ILE A 457 4.58 0.91 -19.48
C ILE A 457 4.22 0.09 -20.72
N GLU A 458 5.19 -0.04 -21.61
CA GLU A 458 5.01 -0.61 -22.95
C GLU A 458 4.62 -2.09 -22.95
N GLN A 459 3.98 -2.49 -24.03
CA GLN A 459 3.61 -3.87 -24.33
C GLN A 459 4.82 -4.68 -24.81
N ALA A 460 5.77 -4.94 -23.92
CA ALA A 460 7.01 -5.64 -24.25
C ALA A 460 7.28 -6.83 -23.31
N SER A 461 7.97 -7.85 -23.82
CA SER A 461 8.37 -9.03 -23.03
C SER A 461 9.44 -8.71 -21.98
N THR A 462 10.13 -7.58 -22.15
CA THR A 462 11.11 -7.03 -21.21
C THR A 462 10.44 -6.33 -20.02
N CYS A 463 9.14 -6.02 -20.12
CA CYS A 463 8.36 -5.40 -19.05
C CYS A 463 7.78 -6.47 -18.14
N HIS A 464 8.19 -6.51 -16.86
CA HIS A 464 7.55 -7.33 -15.82
C HIS A 464 8.04 -6.97 -14.41
N THR A 465 7.27 -7.31 -13.38
CA THR A 465 7.71 -7.18 -11.97
C THR A 465 8.08 -5.75 -11.61
N LEU A 466 7.15 -4.83 -11.84
CA LEU A 466 7.30 -3.42 -11.49
C LEU A 466 6.52 -3.08 -10.20
N VAL A 467 6.92 -2.00 -9.55
CA VAL A 467 6.14 -1.33 -8.49
C VAL A 467 5.87 0.10 -8.95
N ILE A 468 4.60 0.44 -9.17
CA ILE A 468 4.14 1.77 -9.57
C ILE A 468 3.29 2.32 -8.44
N GLU A 469 3.89 3.15 -7.58
CA GLU A 469 3.30 3.47 -6.28
C GLU A 469 3.32 4.96 -5.93
N ALA A 470 2.23 5.47 -5.36
CA ALA A 470 2.17 6.82 -4.82
C ALA A 470 2.51 7.95 -5.83
N ASN A 471 2.30 7.71 -7.12
CA ASN A 471 2.49 8.73 -8.15
C ASN A 471 1.25 9.61 -8.30
N HIS A 472 1.44 10.84 -8.73
CA HIS A 472 0.38 11.80 -9.03
C HIS A 472 0.39 12.11 -10.52
N CYS A 473 -0.64 11.64 -11.24
CA CYS A 473 -0.84 11.91 -12.66
C CYS A 473 -2.11 12.76 -12.87
N SER A 474 -1.93 14.02 -13.29
CA SER A 474 -3.08 14.92 -13.54
C SER A 474 -2.95 15.83 -14.76
N GLY A 475 -4.09 16.22 -15.32
CA GLY A 475 -4.14 17.21 -16.40
C GLY A 475 -3.71 16.70 -17.78
N GLY A 476 -3.69 15.38 -18.01
CA GLY A 476 -3.55 14.84 -19.36
C GLY A 476 -4.67 15.35 -20.27
N THR A 477 -4.36 15.87 -21.46
CA THR A 477 -5.37 16.51 -22.33
C THR A 477 -5.43 15.94 -23.74
N GLY A 478 -6.64 15.89 -24.29
CA GLY A 478 -6.87 15.55 -25.70
C GLY A 478 -6.62 14.09 -26.06
N THR A 479 -6.44 13.89 -27.36
CA THR A 479 -6.15 12.60 -27.98
C THR A 479 -4.83 12.74 -28.72
N ASP A 480 -3.94 11.78 -28.56
CA ASP A 480 -2.63 11.81 -29.19
C ASP A 480 -2.69 11.39 -30.68
N VAL A 481 -1.55 11.47 -31.36
CA VAL A 481 -1.44 11.08 -32.78
C VAL A 481 -1.75 9.60 -33.06
N ASN A 482 -1.74 8.75 -32.03
CA ASN A 482 -2.06 7.32 -32.13
C ASN A 482 -3.54 7.04 -31.82
N GLY A 483 -4.33 8.07 -31.51
CA GLY A 483 -5.74 7.93 -31.16
C GLY A 483 -5.99 7.55 -29.70
N TYR A 484 -4.95 7.54 -28.85
CA TYR A 484 -5.11 7.30 -27.42
C TYR A 484 -5.55 8.57 -26.70
N VAL A 485 -6.58 8.45 -25.86
CA VAL A 485 -7.07 9.58 -25.05
C VAL A 485 -6.25 9.63 -23.77
N CYS A 486 -5.56 10.75 -23.55
CA CYS A 486 -4.50 10.85 -22.53
C CYS A 486 -5.01 10.53 -21.11
N GLY A 487 -4.71 9.32 -20.62
CA GLY A 487 -5.06 8.82 -19.28
C GLY A 487 -3.94 8.98 -18.26
N GLY A 488 -4.20 8.67 -16.99
CA GLY A 488 -3.24 8.84 -15.89
C GLY A 488 -2.09 7.84 -15.92
N ILE A 489 -2.41 6.55 -15.81
CA ILE A 489 -1.43 5.45 -15.88
C ILE A 489 -1.92 4.43 -16.90
N GLU A 490 -1.05 4.00 -17.80
CA GLU A 490 -1.27 2.87 -18.70
C GLU A 490 -0.16 1.85 -18.49
N THR A 491 -0.50 0.59 -18.18
CA THR A 491 0.54 -0.43 -18.02
C THR A 491 0.15 -1.79 -18.58
N TRP A 492 1.01 -2.31 -19.43
CA TRP A 492 0.90 -3.63 -20.04
C TRP A 492 1.81 -4.68 -19.37
N SER A 493 2.55 -4.28 -18.33
CA SER A 493 3.49 -5.14 -17.62
C SER A 493 2.77 -6.15 -16.71
N PRO A 494 3.06 -7.45 -16.80
CA PRO A 494 2.55 -8.47 -15.89
C PRO A 494 3.29 -8.49 -14.54
N LYS A 495 2.63 -9.09 -13.54
CA LYS A 495 3.16 -9.29 -12.18
C LYS A 495 3.64 -8.00 -11.52
N THR A 496 2.92 -6.91 -11.78
CA THR A 496 3.21 -5.56 -11.33
C THR A 496 2.23 -5.15 -10.24
N VAL A 497 2.74 -4.39 -9.26
CA VAL A 497 1.92 -3.71 -8.25
C VAL A 497 1.68 -2.27 -8.71
N VAL A 498 0.43 -1.84 -8.72
CA VAL A 498 -0.01 -0.48 -8.99
C VAL A 498 -0.81 -0.01 -7.79
N SER A 499 -0.15 0.70 -6.86
CA SER A 499 -0.74 1.02 -5.55
C SER A 499 -0.73 2.50 -5.21
N ALA A 500 -1.75 2.96 -4.48
CA ALA A 500 -1.78 4.30 -3.87
C ALA A 500 -1.57 5.48 -4.86
N ASN A 501 -1.80 5.29 -6.16
CA ASN A 501 -1.62 6.36 -7.14
C ASN A 501 -2.82 7.30 -7.17
N LEU A 502 -2.55 8.56 -7.48
CA LEU A 502 -3.53 9.63 -7.60
C LEU A 502 -3.67 10.02 -9.08
N CYS A 503 -4.77 9.64 -9.71
CA CYS A 503 -5.02 9.88 -11.14
C CYS A 503 -6.31 10.69 -11.35
N PHE A 504 -6.20 11.97 -11.72
CA PHE A 504 -7.39 12.81 -11.85
C PHE A 504 -7.31 13.88 -12.91
N SER A 505 -8.49 14.36 -13.35
CA SER A 505 -8.62 15.43 -14.35
C SER A 505 -7.86 15.13 -15.65
N ASN A 506 -7.75 13.85 -16.01
CA ASN A 506 -7.17 13.41 -17.27
C ASN A 506 -8.26 13.24 -18.31
N ALA A 507 -7.98 13.50 -19.58
CA ALA A 507 -8.95 13.31 -20.67
C ALA A 507 -9.36 11.85 -20.83
N GLY A 508 -8.45 10.91 -20.56
CA GLY A 508 -8.63 9.47 -20.67
C GLY A 508 -9.14 8.80 -19.38
N ALA A 509 -8.72 7.56 -19.16
CA ALA A 509 -8.98 6.85 -17.91
C ALA A 509 -8.03 7.31 -16.79
N GLY A 510 -8.38 7.04 -15.53
CA GLY A 510 -7.44 7.19 -14.43
C GLY A 510 -6.29 6.17 -14.55
N ILE A 511 -6.65 4.89 -14.68
CA ILE A 511 -5.69 3.79 -14.88
C ILE A 511 -6.20 2.82 -15.96
N ASP A 512 -5.38 2.58 -16.98
CA ASP A 512 -5.54 1.54 -18.00
C ASP A 512 -4.63 0.35 -17.68
N MET A 513 -5.23 -0.74 -17.20
CA MET A 513 -4.52 -1.96 -16.81
C MET A 513 -4.60 -3.01 -17.90
N GLY A 514 -3.47 -3.31 -18.54
CA GLY A 514 -3.37 -4.32 -19.60
C GLY A 514 -2.43 -5.49 -19.29
N GLY A 515 -1.71 -5.48 -18.17
CA GLY A 515 -0.79 -6.56 -17.80
C GLY A 515 -1.43 -7.71 -17.00
N PHE A 516 -0.90 -8.92 -17.17
CA PHE A 516 -1.41 -10.14 -16.55
C PHE A 516 -0.99 -10.29 -15.07
N ALA A 517 -1.91 -10.76 -14.22
CA ALA A 517 -1.66 -11.07 -12.81
C ALA A 517 -1.07 -9.90 -12.01
N ASN A 518 -1.70 -8.73 -12.12
CA ASN A 518 -1.30 -7.53 -11.40
C ASN A 518 -2.07 -7.36 -10.09
N ILE A 519 -1.51 -6.58 -9.16
CA ILE A 519 -2.22 -6.08 -7.98
C ILE A 519 -2.44 -4.59 -8.18
N VAL A 520 -3.69 -4.17 -8.15
CA VAL A 520 -4.11 -2.79 -8.36
C VAL A 520 -4.85 -2.35 -7.11
N SER A 521 -4.18 -1.65 -6.21
CA SER A 521 -4.70 -1.41 -4.86
C SER A 521 -4.67 0.05 -4.43
N GLU A 522 -5.70 0.47 -3.68
CA GLU A 522 -5.68 1.76 -2.96
C GLU A 522 -5.48 2.99 -3.86
N ASN A 523 -5.71 2.87 -5.17
CA ASN A 523 -5.59 4.00 -6.08
C ASN A 523 -6.82 4.91 -5.97
N LEU A 524 -6.59 6.21 -6.12
CA LEU A 524 -7.61 7.25 -6.12
C LEU A 524 -7.75 7.84 -7.52
N CYS A 525 -8.83 7.50 -8.23
CA CYS A 525 -9.10 7.98 -9.59
C CYS A 525 -10.37 8.84 -9.65
N PHE A 526 -10.27 10.13 -9.97
CA PHE A 526 -11.46 10.97 -10.02
C PHE A 526 -11.46 12.03 -11.12
N ASP A 527 -12.64 12.47 -11.53
CA ASP A 527 -12.86 13.51 -12.53
C ASP A 527 -12.11 13.28 -13.85
N ASN A 528 -11.87 12.00 -14.21
CA ASN A 528 -11.26 11.66 -15.49
C ASN A 528 -12.33 11.66 -16.61
N GLY A 529 -11.90 11.85 -17.85
CA GLY A 529 -12.77 11.99 -19.01
C GLY A 529 -13.45 10.69 -19.46
N SER A 530 -13.00 9.54 -18.96
CA SER A 530 -13.48 8.22 -19.35
C SER A 530 -13.94 7.33 -18.18
N VAL A 531 -13.04 6.55 -17.56
CA VAL A 531 -13.34 5.57 -16.50
C VAL A 531 -12.28 5.73 -15.42
N GLY A 532 -12.61 5.44 -14.16
CA GLY A 532 -11.62 5.40 -13.08
C GLY A 532 -10.50 4.41 -13.35
N ILE A 533 -10.85 3.12 -13.46
CA ILE A 533 -9.92 2.02 -13.80
C ILE A 533 -10.50 1.15 -14.91
N ILE A 534 -9.69 0.83 -15.93
CA ILE A 534 -10.07 -0.09 -17.01
C ILE A 534 -9.20 -1.34 -16.94
N ALA A 535 -9.84 -2.52 -16.99
CA ALA A 535 -9.18 -3.79 -17.29
C ALA A 535 -9.23 -4.03 -18.81
N ARG A 536 -8.05 -4.02 -19.45
CA ARG A 536 -7.84 -4.06 -20.90
C ARG A 536 -7.52 -5.47 -21.36
N TYR A 537 -7.89 -5.78 -22.61
CA TYR A 537 -7.51 -7.01 -23.30
C TYR A 537 -6.95 -6.65 -24.67
N GLY A 538 -5.63 -6.57 -24.79
CA GLY A 538 -4.96 -6.34 -26.08
C GLY A 538 -4.79 -7.66 -26.83
N THR A 539 -4.13 -8.63 -26.20
CA THR A 539 -3.89 -9.97 -26.77
C THR A 539 -3.96 -11.03 -25.67
N SER A 540 -3.85 -12.32 -26.03
CA SER A 540 -3.76 -13.41 -25.06
C SER A 540 -2.51 -13.34 -24.16
N THR A 541 -1.48 -12.61 -24.58
CA THR A 541 -0.25 -12.39 -23.79
C THR A 541 -0.34 -11.15 -22.92
N TYR A 542 -0.97 -10.09 -23.43
CA TYR A 542 -1.06 -8.79 -22.77
C TYR A 542 -2.53 -8.45 -22.51
N ASN A 543 -3.01 -8.88 -21.35
CA ASN A 543 -4.34 -8.60 -20.86
C ASN A 543 -4.36 -8.61 -19.32
N ALA A 544 -5.36 -7.96 -18.75
CA ALA A 544 -5.53 -7.80 -17.30
C ALA A 544 -5.94 -9.06 -16.53
N SER A 545 -6.02 -10.23 -17.17
CA SER A 545 -6.53 -11.45 -16.51
C SER A 545 -5.72 -11.82 -15.27
N ASN A 546 -6.37 -12.51 -14.33
CA ASN A 546 -5.83 -12.92 -13.02
C ASN A 546 -5.35 -11.76 -12.14
N SER A 547 -5.75 -10.54 -12.44
CA SER A 547 -5.40 -9.37 -11.62
C SER A 547 -6.38 -9.17 -10.46
N ILE A 548 -5.87 -8.59 -9.37
CA ILE A 548 -6.63 -8.24 -8.17
C ILE A 548 -6.77 -6.72 -8.13
N PHE A 549 -8.01 -6.23 -8.04
CA PHE A 549 -8.32 -4.83 -7.81
C PHE A 549 -8.93 -4.68 -6.42
N ILE A 550 -8.25 -4.02 -5.49
CA ILE A 550 -8.66 -3.94 -4.09
C ILE A 550 -8.49 -2.57 -3.43
N GLY A 551 -9.46 -2.11 -2.65
CA GLY A 551 -9.32 -0.86 -1.88
C GLY A 551 -9.27 0.42 -2.72
N ASN A 552 -9.50 0.34 -4.04
CA ASN A 552 -9.45 1.51 -4.90
C ASN A 552 -10.69 2.38 -4.70
N ARG A 553 -10.54 3.69 -4.86
CA ARG A 553 -11.64 4.65 -4.86
C ARG A 553 -11.69 5.39 -6.19
N CYS A 554 -12.81 5.24 -6.90
CA CYS A 554 -13.01 5.94 -8.16
C CYS A 554 -14.38 6.64 -8.19
N TYR A 555 -14.39 7.96 -8.41
CA TYR A 555 -15.63 8.75 -8.41
C TYR A 555 -15.50 9.98 -9.31
N ASP A 556 -16.62 10.63 -9.62
CA ASP A 556 -16.64 11.94 -10.26
C ASP A 556 -17.30 12.92 -9.29
N GLN A 557 -16.67 14.05 -9.02
CA GLN A 557 -17.18 15.09 -8.13
C GLN A 557 -18.50 15.68 -8.64
N GLN A 558 -18.72 15.64 -9.95
CA GLN A 558 -19.98 16.08 -10.58
C GLN A 558 -21.01 14.95 -10.69
N GLY A 559 -20.69 13.74 -10.22
CA GLY A 559 -21.58 12.59 -10.22
C GLY A 559 -22.17 12.31 -11.61
N ALA A 560 -23.50 12.28 -11.71
CA ALA A 560 -24.23 12.05 -12.97
C ALA A 560 -23.97 13.11 -14.06
N SER A 561 -23.52 14.30 -13.68
CA SER A 561 -23.15 15.39 -14.61
C SER A 561 -21.69 15.34 -15.04
N GLY A 562 -20.90 14.44 -14.47
CA GLY A 562 -19.47 14.31 -14.72
C GLY A 562 -19.10 13.68 -16.06
N THR A 563 -17.81 13.39 -16.18
CA THR A 563 -17.21 12.76 -17.35
C THR A 563 -16.83 11.31 -17.10
N GLN A 564 -16.47 10.96 -15.86
CA GLN A 564 -16.06 9.60 -15.51
C GLN A 564 -17.27 8.67 -15.47
N THR A 565 -17.40 7.81 -16.47
CA THR A 565 -18.57 6.93 -16.70
C THR A 565 -18.72 5.84 -15.66
N TYR A 566 -17.64 5.10 -15.36
CA TYR A 566 -17.63 4.05 -14.36
C TYR A 566 -16.42 4.18 -13.45
N GLY A 567 -16.51 3.64 -12.23
CA GLY A 567 -15.33 3.51 -11.39
C GLY A 567 -14.41 2.38 -11.85
N TYR A 568 -15.00 1.29 -12.34
CA TYR A 568 -14.28 0.17 -12.97
C TYR A 568 -14.99 -0.34 -14.23
N LYS A 569 -14.23 -0.68 -15.28
CA LYS A 569 -14.76 -1.26 -16.52
C LYS A 569 -13.86 -2.35 -17.09
N GLU A 570 -14.46 -3.42 -17.57
CA GLU A 570 -13.80 -4.42 -18.42
C GLU A 570 -14.03 -4.10 -19.90
N GLU A 571 -12.98 -4.24 -20.71
CA GLU A 571 -13.05 -3.96 -22.14
C GLU A 571 -13.50 -5.17 -22.97
N ASN A 572 -13.29 -6.40 -22.48
CA ASN A 572 -13.55 -7.61 -23.26
C ASN A 572 -14.03 -8.77 -22.38
N SER A 573 -14.95 -9.59 -22.90
CA SER A 573 -15.46 -10.79 -22.21
C SER A 573 -14.45 -11.94 -22.11
N SER A 574 -13.33 -11.87 -22.84
CA SER A 574 -12.23 -12.84 -22.79
C SER A 574 -11.31 -12.66 -21.57
N LEU A 575 -11.46 -11.56 -20.82
CA LEU A 575 -10.79 -11.41 -19.54
C LEU A 575 -11.22 -12.54 -18.59
N SER A 576 -10.30 -12.99 -17.74
CA SER A 576 -10.59 -14.09 -16.83
C SER A 576 -9.87 -13.97 -15.49
N GLY A 577 -10.46 -14.57 -14.45
CA GLY A 577 -9.82 -14.67 -13.13
C GLY A 577 -9.60 -13.31 -12.43
N ILE A 578 -10.29 -12.26 -12.86
CA ILE A 578 -10.22 -10.96 -12.19
C ILE A 578 -10.91 -11.06 -10.82
N MET A 579 -10.28 -10.45 -9.81
CA MET A 579 -10.86 -10.32 -8.46
C MET A 579 -11.08 -8.84 -8.16
N LEU A 580 -12.32 -8.46 -7.83
CA LEU A 580 -12.66 -7.12 -7.33
C LEU A 580 -13.05 -7.20 -5.86
N GLY A 581 -12.32 -6.57 -4.94
CA GLY A 581 -12.66 -6.57 -3.51
C GLY A 581 -12.56 -5.19 -2.87
N HIS A 582 -13.44 -4.86 -1.93
CA HIS A 582 -13.33 -3.65 -1.08
C HIS A 582 -13.06 -2.33 -1.83
N ASN A 583 -13.53 -2.18 -3.07
CA ASN A 583 -13.38 -0.95 -3.84
C ASN A 583 -14.61 -0.04 -3.65
N ASN A 584 -14.39 1.27 -3.59
CA ASN A 584 -15.45 2.28 -3.62
C ASN A 584 -15.53 2.93 -5.00
N PHE A 585 -16.47 2.45 -5.82
CA PHE A 585 -16.71 2.96 -7.18
C PHE A 585 -18.00 3.78 -7.31
N ALA A 586 -18.57 4.24 -6.19
CA ALA A 586 -19.78 5.07 -6.21
C ALA A 586 -19.48 6.51 -6.68
N GLY A 587 -20.51 7.19 -7.21
CA GLY A 587 -20.41 8.60 -7.60
C GLY A 587 -19.86 8.86 -9.01
N ASN A 588 -19.94 7.90 -9.92
CA ASN A 588 -19.57 8.09 -11.33
C ASN A 588 -20.81 8.39 -12.19
N LYS A 589 -20.60 8.96 -13.38
CA LYS A 589 -21.63 9.42 -14.30
C LYS A 589 -22.66 8.35 -14.66
N THR A 590 -22.20 7.13 -14.98
CA THR A 590 -23.06 6.05 -15.47
C THR A 590 -23.31 4.98 -14.42
N GLY A 591 -22.27 4.53 -13.71
CA GLY A 591 -22.44 3.49 -12.70
C GLY A 591 -21.17 3.11 -11.97
N THR A 592 -21.25 2.13 -11.07
CA THR A 592 -20.09 1.71 -10.27
C THR A 592 -19.13 0.84 -11.07
N VAL A 593 -19.67 -0.21 -11.72
CA VAL A 593 -18.89 -1.18 -12.49
C VAL A 593 -19.58 -1.52 -13.81
N SER A 594 -18.78 -1.82 -14.83
CA SER A 594 -19.22 -2.42 -16.10
C SER A 594 -18.41 -3.69 -16.36
N LEU A 595 -19.02 -4.85 -16.12
CA LEU A 595 -18.38 -6.16 -16.26
C LEU A 595 -18.78 -6.83 -17.57
N LEU A 596 -17.82 -7.44 -18.25
CA LEU A 596 -18.02 -8.21 -19.48
C LEU A 596 -17.57 -9.66 -19.33
N ALA A 597 -16.55 -9.93 -18.53
CA ALA A 597 -16.09 -11.28 -18.24
C ALA A 597 -17.07 -11.98 -17.29
N THR A 598 -17.42 -13.22 -17.62
CA THR A 598 -18.31 -14.04 -16.79
C THR A 598 -17.61 -14.66 -15.58
N THR A 599 -16.28 -14.59 -15.54
CA THR A 599 -15.45 -15.20 -14.49
C THR A 599 -14.89 -14.20 -13.48
N THR A 600 -15.23 -12.91 -13.61
CA THR A 600 -14.85 -11.89 -12.62
C THR A 600 -15.52 -12.17 -11.29
N THR A 601 -14.71 -12.37 -10.26
CA THR A 601 -15.18 -12.60 -8.89
C THR A 601 -15.20 -11.29 -8.13
N ARG A 602 -16.24 -11.09 -7.31
CA ARG A 602 -16.37 -9.91 -6.45
C ARG A 602 -16.36 -10.34 -5.00
N ALA A 603 -15.38 -9.89 -4.22
CA ALA A 603 -15.47 -9.98 -2.76
C ALA A 603 -16.59 -9.04 -2.31
N ALA A 604 -17.56 -9.56 -1.56
CA ALA A 604 -18.70 -8.79 -1.10
C ALA A 604 -18.23 -7.70 -0.12
N SER A 605 -18.35 -6.44 -0.52
CA SER A 605 -18.32 -5.30 0.41
C SER A 605 -19.66 -5.24 1.13
N LEU A 606 -19.76 -5.71 2.38
CA LEU A 606 -20.86 -5.36 3.27
C LEU A 606 -20.67 -3.91 3.74
N ASN A 607 -21.13 -2.93 2.95
CA ASN A 607 -21.24 -1.55 3.40
C ASN A 607 -22.64 -1.03 3.05
N GLY A 608 -23.51 -0.98 4.06
CA GLY A 608 -24.87 -0.44 3.98
C GLY A 608 -25.93 -1.38 4.54
N SER A 609 -26.95 -0.79 5.19
CA SER A 609 -28.14 -1.46 5.71
C SER A 609 -28.71 -2.45 4.69
N LEU A 610 -28.56 -3.74 4.98
CA LEU A 610 -29.01 -4.83 4.12
C LEU A 610 -30.53 -4.80 4.07
N THR A 611 -31.10 -4.30 2.96
CA THR A 611 -32.43 -4.77 2.56
C THR A 611 -32.28 -6.18 2.01
N SER A 612 -33.21 -7.06 2.35
CA SER A 612 -33.17 -8.52 2.14
C SER A 612 -32.86 -9.00 0.71
N ASN A 613 -32.96 -8.15 -0.30
CA ASN A 613 -32.65 -8.48 -1.69
C ASN A 613 -31.15 -8.55 -2.04
N ALA A 614 -30.25 -8.06 -1.18
CA ALA A 614 -28.82 -8.09 -1.45
C ALA A 614 -28.15 -9.45 -1.11
N LEU A 615 -28.79 -10.28 -0.28
CA LEU A 615 -28.25 -11.58 0.15
C LEU A 615 -28.32 -12.69 -0.94
N TYR A 616 -29.24 -12.59 -1.90
CA TYR A 616 -29.44 -13.65 -2.90
C TYR A 616 -28.44 -13.66 -4.07
N LYS A 617 -27.65 -12.58 -4.25
CA LYS A 617 -26.62 -12.52 -5.31
C LYS A 617 -25.24 -13.00 -4.85
N ALA A 618 -25.03 -13.19 -3.55
CA ALA A 618 -23.75 -13.66 -3.00
C ALA A 618 -23.63 -15.19 -2.94
N SER A 619 -24.75 -15.93 -3.06
CA SER A 619 -24.76 -17.40 -2.96
C SER A 619 -24.43 -18.15 -4.26
N GLY A 620 -24.05 -17.43 -5.32
CA GLY A 620 -23.56 -18.02 -6.58
C GLY A 620 -22.05 -18.22 -6.62
N VAL A 621 -21.34 -17.84 -5.56
CA VAL A 621 -19.89 -18.02 -5.42
C VAL A 621 -19.66 -19.21 -4.48
N GLU A 622 -19.22 -20.35 -5.03
CA GLU A 622 -18.72 -21.45 -4.21
C GLU A 622 -17.55 -20.94 -3.36
N GLY A 623 -17.69 -20.99 -2.03
CA GLY A 623 -16.56 -20.81 -1.09
C GLY A 623 -16.67 -19.68 -0.05
N SER A 624 -17.74 -18.90 0.02
CA SER A 624 -17.88 -17.86 1.04
C SER A 624 -18.36 -18.42 2.40
N PHE A 625 -17.44 -18.60 3.34
CA PHE A 625 -17.74 -18.80 4.76
C PHE A 625 -18.16 -17.45 5.38
N VAL A 626 -19.44 -17.29 5.73
CA VAL A 626 -19.93 -16.18 6.56
C VAL A 626 -20.12 -16.72 7.97
N GLN A 627 -19.29 -16.30 8.94
CA GLN A 627 -19.30 -16.90 10.29
C GLN A 627 -19.82 -15.99 11.43
N SER A 628 -20.09 -14.69 11.24
CA SER A 628 -20.86 -13.91 12.23
C SER A 628 -21.36 -12.57 11.67
N LEU A 629 -22.51 -12.10 12.18
CA LEU A 629 -23.07 -10.76 11.99
C LEU A 629 -23.25 -10.16 13.40
N ALA A 630 -22.62 -9.01 13.67
CA ALA A 630 -22.90 -8.20 14.86
C ALA A 630 -23.68 -6.96 14.41
N PHE A 631 -24.73 -6.58 15.16
CA PHE A 631 -25.52 -5.36 14.92
C PHE A 631 -25.33 -4.40 16.11
N ASP A 632 -25.39 -3.09 15.84
CA ASP A 632 -25.08 -1.97 16.76
C ASP A 632 -26.04 -1.81 17.97
N ASP A 633 -26.94 -2.75 18.22
CA ASP A 633 -27.88 -2.69 19.36
C ASP A 633 -27.43 -3.49 20.60
N GLY A 634 -26.24 -4.10 20.54
CA GLY A 634 -25.69 -4.89 21.64
C GLY A 634 -26.32 -6.28 21.81
N THR A 635 -27.17 -6.73 20.89
CA THR A 635 -27.79 -8.06 20.93
C THR A 635 -26.93 -9.08 20.18
N GLU A 636 -26.25 -9.95 20.91
CA GLU A 636 -25.41 -11.01 20.36
C GLU A 636 -26.28 -12.17 19.83
N TYR A 637 -26.42 -12.33 18.51
CA TYR A 637 -27.06 -13.51 17.91
C TYR A 637 -26.02 -14.59 17.62
N GLN A 638 -26.00 -15.65 18.43
CA GLN A 638 -25.13 -16.81 18.17
C GLN A 638 -25.69 -17.70 17.06
N ILE A 639 -25.01 -17.76 15.91
CA ILE A 639 -25.25 -18.77 14.89
C ILE A 639 -24.54 -20.06 15.32
N ARG A 640 -25.26 -20.97 15.99
CA ARG A 640 -24.74 -22.30 16.30
C ARG A 640 -24.88 -23.21 15.09
N LYS A 641 -23.75 -23.74 14.62
CA LYS A 641 -23.70 -24.79 13.60
C LYS A 641 -24.32 -26.08 14.15
N ALA A 642 -25.58 -26.34 13.83
CA ALA A 642 -26.11 -27.69 13.72
C ALA A 642 -26.22 -28.01 12.23
N GLY A 643 -25.92 -29.25 11.83
CA GLY A 643 -25.71 -29.65 10.43
C GLY A 643 -26.71 -29.09 9.41
N SER A 644 -26.19 -28.81 8.21
CA SER A 644 -26.85 -28.58 6.93
C SER A 644 -28.34 -28.18 6.99
N VAL A 645 -28.63 -26.89 7.26
CA VAL A 645 -29.78 -26.08 6.80
C VAL A 645 -29.74 -24.72 7.53
N TYR A 646 -29.91 -23.61 6.81
CA TYR A 646 -30.03 -22.27 7.40
C TYR A 646 -31.39 -22.10 8.08
N SER A 647 -31.43 -21.74 9.37
CA SER A 647 -32.65 -21.43 10.13
C SER A 647 -32.89 -19.92 10.26
N SER A 648 -34.16 -19.55 10.41
CA SER A 648 -34.74 -18.20 10.39
C SER A 648 -34.24 -17.23 11.47
N VAL A 649 -34.25 -15.93 11.15
CA VAL A 649 -34.10 -14.80 12.08
C VAL A 649 -35.50 -14.27 12.48
N SER A 650 -35.72 -14.01 13.77
CA SER A 650 -36.88 -13.27 14.30
C SER A 650 -36.40 -12.04 15.07
N ASP A 651 -37.08 -10.90 14.93
CA ASP A 651 -36.87 -9.76 15.84
C ASP A 651 -37.67 -9.95 17.15
N THR A 652 -37.37 -9.14 18.16
CA THR A 652 -38.05 -9.12 19.46
C THR A 652 -39.35 -8.30 19.47
N SER A 653 -39.84 -7.81 18.33
CA SER A 653 -41.06 -6.99 18.22
C SER A 653 -42.29 -7.76 17.76
N GLY A 654 -42.15 -9.03 17.38
CA GLY A 654 -43.27 -9.91 17.07
C GLY A 654 -44.05 -9.55 15.80
N THR A 655 -43.50 -8.71 14.91
CA THR A 655 -44.11 -8.38 13.62
C THR A 655 -43.31 -8.98 12.46
N PRO A 656 -43.84 -9.92 11.67
CA PRO A 656 -43.08 -10.53 10.58
C PRO A 656 -42.96 -9.58 9.37
N CYS A 657 -41.73 -9.26 8.98
CA CYS A 657 -41.43 -8.67 7.68
C CYS A 657 -41.68 -9.68 6.54
N LYS A 658 -42.47 -9.25 5.56
CA LYS A 658 -42.73 -9.95 4.28
C LYS A 658 -41.44 -10.02 3.46
N PHE A 659 -41.08 -11.17 2.85
CA PHE A 659 -40.64 -11.31 1.45
C PHE A 659 -40.33 -12.78 1.06
N VAL A 660 -40.97 -13.20 -0.04
CA VAL A 660 -40.58 -14.06 -1.20
C VAL A 660 -39.57 -15.22 -1.04
N SER A 661 -39.96 -16.39 -1.57
CA SER A 661 -39.05 -17.48 -1.96
C SER A 661 -39.37 -17.97 -3.39
N PHE A 662 -38.33 -18.12 -4.23
CA PHE A 662 -38.33 -18.95 -5.45
C PHE A 662 -37.56 -20.26 -5.22
N ALA A 663 -38.00 -21.28 -5.95
CA ALA A 663 -37.77 -22.72 -5.75
C ALA A 663 -36.31 -23.20 -5.80
N SER A 664 -36.03 -24.24 -5.00
CA SER A 664 -34.88 -25.13 -5.20
C SER A 664 -35.28 -26.38 -6.01
N SER A 665 -34.39 -26.76 -6.92
CA SER A 665 -34.43 -27.97 -7.74
C SER A 665 -34.50 -29.26 -6.91
N SER A 666 -35.25 -30.23 -7.45
CA SER A 666 -35.47 -31.63 -7.01
C SER A 666 -36.55 -31.86 -5.94
N LEU A 667 -37.59 -32.60 -6.36
CA LEU A 667 -38.86 -32.95 -5.71
C LEU A 667 -39.91 -31.83 -5.65
N GLY A 668 -40.94 -32.01 -6.47
CA GLY A 668 -41.98 -31.01 -6.71
C GLY A 668 -42.80 -30.68 -5.48
N ARG A 669 -42.98 -29.37 -5.26
CA ARG A 669 -44.21 -28.71 -4.76
C ARG A 669 -43.95 -27.21 -4.67
N GLY A 670 -44.47 -26.47 -5.63
CA GLY A 670 -44.65 -25.03 -5.51
C GLY A 670 -45.87 -24.75 -4.62
N GLY A 671 -45.66 -24.10 -3.48
CA GLY A 671 -46.73 -23.49 -2.70
C GLY A 671 -46.85 -22.02 -3.09
N LEU A 672 -47.94 -21.65 -3.76
CA LEU A 672 -48.34 -20.27 -4.00
C LEU A 672 -49.19 -19.80 -2.80
N TYR A 673 -48.85 -18.68 -2.17
CA TYR A 673 -49.76 -17.98 -1.26
C TYR A 673 -50.17 -16.63 -1.87
N THR A 674 -51.47 -16.44 -2.06
CA THR A 674 -52.06 -15.13 -2.32
C THR A 674 -52.53 -14.48 -1.02
N SER A 675 -52.63 -13.15 -1.05
CA SER A 675 -52.87 -12.27 0.09
C SER A 675 -54.20 -12.50 0.82
N THR A 676 -54.15 -12.19 2.12
CA THR A 676 -55.25 -11.83 3.04
C THR A 676 -56.29 -12.91 3.39
N ASN A 677 -56.22 -13.31 4.67
CA ASN A 677 -57.29 -13.77 5.57
C ASN A 677 -57.77 -15.22 5.63
N HIS A 678 -57.21 -16.20 4.91
CA HIS A 678 -57.46 -17.62 5.25
C HIS A 678 -56.21 -18.49 4.97
N PRO A 679 -55.58 -19.11 5.99
CA PRO A 679 -54.42 -19.97 5.76
C PRO A 679 -54.85 -21.33 5.17
N PHE A 680 -54.19 -21.77 4.10
CA PHE A 680 -54.20 -23.16 3.64
C PHE A 680 -52.75 -23.66 3.59
N GLN A 681 -52.34 -24.48 4.57
CA GLN A 681 -50.96 -24.96 4.73
C GLN A 681 -50.89 -26.47 4.47
N MET A 682 -50.00 -26.92 3.60
CA MET A 682 -49.61 -28.33 3.47
C MET A 682 -48.08 -28.43 3.41
N GLY A 683 -47.45 -29.13 4.37
CA GLY A 683 -46.03 -29.46 4.36
C GLY A 683 -45.72 -30.65 5.27
N VAL A 684 -44.87 -31.57 4.80
CA VAL A 684 -44.39 -32.78 5.48
C VAL A 684 -42.88 -32.67 5.71
N ASN A 685 -42.38 -33.14 6.86
CA ASN A 685 -41.24 -34.06 6.96
C ASN A 685 -40.99 -34.55 8.40
N ASN A 686 -40.30 -35.69 8.47
CA ASN A 686 -40.41 -36.74 9.48
C ASN A 686 -40.16 -36.35 10.95
N ALA A 687 -41.07 -36.89 11.78
CA ALA A 687 -41.00 -37.14 13.22
C ALA A 687 -41.11 -35.93 14.18
N GLN A 688 -42.37 -35.68 14.58
CA GLN A 688 -42.87 -35.09 15.86
C GLN A 688 -42.57 -33.59 16.13
N GLU A 689 -43.52 -32.67 16.33
CA GLU A 689 -44.98 -32.67 16.40
C GLU A 689 -45.51 -31.36 15.79
N ASN A 690 -46.44 -31.46 14.85
CA ASN A 690 -47.45 -30.47 14.54
C ASN A 690 -48.76 -31.23 14.29
N LEU A 691 -49.88 -30.61 14.66
CA LEU A 691 -51.26 -31.08 14.50
C LEU A 691 -51.44 -32.03 13.28
N SER A 692 -51.55 -33.33 13.57
CA SER A 692 -51.83 -34.34 12.56
C SER A 692 -53.31 -34.30 12.19
N LEU A 693 -53.63 -33.78 11.01
CA LEU A 693 -54.87 -34.07 10.29
C LEU A 693 -54.55 -35.19 9.29
N ASP A 694 -54.80 -36.43 9.71
CA ASP A 694 -54.62 -37.60 8.85
C ASP A 694 -55.69 -37.60 7.75
N LEU A 695 -55.24 -37.53 6.49
CA LEU A 695 -56.09 -37.27 5.32
C LEU A 695 -56.65 -38.53 4.66
N ASP A 696 -56.76 -39.66 5.38
CA ASP A 696 -57.51 -40.80 4.84
C ASP A 696 -59.02 -40.69 5.08
N LYS A 697 -59.52 -40.02 6.15
CA LYS A 697 -60.93 -39.60 6.29
C LYS A 697 -61.09 -38.32 7.16
N ALA A 698 -61.88 -37.38 6.66
CA ALA A 698 -61.96 -35.98 7.10
C ALA A 698 -62.44 -35.73 8.55
N VAL A 699 -61.69 -34.88 9.26
CA VAL A 699 -62.18 -34.07 10.38
C VAL A 699 -62.66 -32.73 9.80
N THR A 700 -63.96 -32.45 9.86
CA THR A 700 -64.59 -31.26 9.25
C THR A 700 -65.10 -30.31 10.33
N VAL A 701 -64.45 -29.17 10.51
CA VAL A 701 -64.94 -28.07 11.38
C VAL A 701 -65.45 -26.94 10.49
N ARG A 702 -66.78 -26.78 10.42
CA ARG A 702 -67.46 -25.80 9.54
C ARG A 702 -68.10 -24.68 10.38
N PRO A 703 -67.43 -23.53 10.57
CA PRO A 703 -67.96 -22.45 11.40
C PRO A 703 -69.08 -21.61 10.73
N VAL A 704 -69.48 -21.90 9.49
CA VAL A 704 -70.43 -21.07 8.71
C VAL A 704 -71.68 -21.82 8.23
N ALA A 705 -71.86 -23.10 8.59
CA ALA A 705 -73.06 -23.88 8.21
C ALA A 705 -74.08 -23.91 9.37
N ALA A 706 -75.36 -23.68 9.07
CA ALA A 706 -76.45 -23.82 10.04
C ALA A 706 -76.54 -25.28 10.54
N VAL A 707 -76.94 -25.48 11.80
CA VAL A 707 -77.07 -26.82 12.38
C VAL A 707 -78.17 -27.61 11.67
N PRO A 708 -77.86 -28.75 11.00
CA PRO A 708 -78.80 -29.47 10.17
C PRO A 708 -79.88 -30.17 11.01
N ALA A 709 -81.14 -30.07 10.58
CA ALA A 709 -82.24 -30.81 11.20
C ALA A 709 -82.11 -32.31 10.91
N GLY A 710 -82.15 -33.14 11.96
CA GLY A 710 -81.92 -34.59 11.90
C GLY A 710 -80.46 -35.00 11.68
N GLY A 711 -79.53 -34.04 11.57
CA GLY A 711 -78.11 -34.27 11.33
C GLY A 711 -77.72 -34.48 9.87
N ASP A 712 -76.43 -34.29 9.57
CA ASP A 712 -75.83 -34.55 8.25
C ASP A 712 -74.50 -35.29 8.41
N THR A 713 -74.24 -36.30 7.58
CA THR A 713 -72.99 -37.08 7.65
C THR A 713 -71.73 -36.26 7.31
N SER A 714 -71.86 -35.04 6.81
CA SER A 714 -70.78 -34.09 6.55
C SER A 714 -70.48 -33.13 7.71
N VAL A 715 -71.30 -33.16 8.78
CA VAL A 715 -71.17 -32.29 9.95
C VAL A 715 -70.93 -33.14 11.21
N GLY A 716 -69.64 -33.33 11.54
CA GLY A 716 -69.22 -34.16 12.65
C GLY A 716 -67.78 -34.65 12.56
N LEU A 717 -67.39 -35.49 13.52
CA LEU A 717 -66.10 -36.17 13.60
C LEU A 717 -66.28 -37.63 13.22
N LYS A 718 -65.68 -38.09 12.11
CA LYS A 718 -65.72 -39.50 11.73
C LYS A 718 -64.54 -40.26 12.31
N PHE A 719 -64.76 -41.51 12.66
CA PHE A 719 -63.79 -42.40 13.26
C PHE A 719 -63.54 -43.58 12.32
N THR A 720 -62.27 -43.92 12.12
CA THR A 720 -61.82 -45.13 11.39
C THR A 720 -62.25 -45.18 9.92
N SER A 721 -61.91 -46.27 9.23
CA SER A 721 -62.33 -46.54 7.86
C SER A 721 -63.80 -46.98 7.74
N THR A 722 -64.48 -47.31 8.84
CA THR A 722 -65.91 -47.68 8.83
C THR A 722 -66.78 -46.52 8.37
N ALA A 723 -67.62 -46.74 7.35
CA ALA A 723 -68.44 -45.69 6.76
C ALA A 723 -69.39 -45.07 7.81
N ASN A 724 -69.29 -43.76 8.00
CA ASN A 724 -70.12 -42.97 8.91
C ASN A 724 -70.14 -43.48 10.37
N LEU A 725 -69.05 -44.10 10.84
CA LEU A 725 -68.81 -44.25 12.28
C LEU A 725 -68.27 -42.91 12.81
N GLY A 726 -68.87 -42.32 13.85
CA GLY A 726 -68.43 -41.01 14.32
C GLY A 726 -69.32 -40.33 15.36
N ILE A 727 -69.01 -39.06 15.64
CA ILE A 727 -69.83 -38.11 16.41
C ILE A 727 -70.43 -37.10 15.44
N PHE A 728 -71.75 -37.02 15.38
CA PHE A 728 -72.50 -36.12 14.51
C PHE A 728 -73.26 -35.07 15.32
N ILE A 729 -73.59 -33.95 14.68
CA ILE A 729 -74.27 -32.82 15.32
C ILE A 729 -75.47 -32.38 14.47
N GLY A 730 -76.60 -32.09 15.13
CA GLY A 730 -77.78 -31.57 14.46
C GLY A 730 -78.87 -31.09 15.43
N SER A 731 -79.97 -30.57 14.89
CA SER A 731 -81.18 -30.20 15.63
C SER A 731 -82.28 -31.25 15.41
N GLY A 732 -83.23 -31.40 16.32
CA GLY A 732 -84.23 -32.47 16.24
C GLY A 732 -83.64 -33.87 16.52
N ALA A 733 -84.53 -34.87 16.59
CA ALA A 733 -84.10 -36.26 16.70
C ALA A 733 -83.33 -36.69 15.43
N PRO A 734 -82.21 -37.44 15.56
CA PRO A 734 -81.38 -37.79 14.43
C PRO A 734 -82.10 -38.71 13.44
N THR A 735 -81.96 -38.40 12.15
CA THR A 735 -82.48 -39.19 11.02
C THR A 735 -81.37 -39.67 10.08
N LEU A 736 -80.13 -39.18 10.26
CA LEU A 736 -79.00 -39.59 9.44
C LEU A 736 -78.67 -41.09 9.61
N SER A 737 -78.16 -41.71 8.54
CA SER A 737 -77.67 -43.09 8.58
C SER A 737 -76.20 -43.12 9.04
N ALA A 738 -75.92 -43.83 10.12
CA ALA A 738 -74.59 -43.94 10.72
C ALA A 738 -74.26 -45.39 11.08
N ALA A 739 -72.98 -45.67 11.31
CA ALA A 739 -72.57 -46.99 11.80
C ALA A 739 -72.99 -47.16 13.28
N LYS A 740 -73.27 -48.41 13.67
CA LYS A 740 -73.59 -48.76 15.06
C LYS A 740 -72.48 -48.28 16.00
N GLY A 741 -72.87 -47.66 17.11
CA GLY A 741 -71.95 -47.07 18.09
C GLY A 741 -71.61 -45.60 17.82
N SER A 742 -72.08 -45.02 16.71
CA SER A 742 -71.96 -43.56 16.48
C SER A 742 -72.77 -42.77 17.48
N LEU A 743 -72.29 -41.58 17.82
CA LEU A 743 -72.95 -40.65 18.73
C LEU A 743 -73.55 -39.49 17.95
N TYR A 744 -74.69 -38.99 18.42
CA TYR A 744 -75.31 -37.78 17.91
C TYR A 744 -75.58 -36.81 19.04
N ILE A 745 -75.07 -35.60 18.90
CA ILE A 745 -75.28 -34.50 19.83
C ILE A 745 -76.40 -33.63 19.26
N ARG A 746 -77.52 -33.57 19.98
CA ARG A 746 -78.68 -32.78 19.60
C ARG A 746 -78.59 -31.39 20.23
N THR A 747 -78.41 -30.36 19.40
CA THR A 747 -78.14 -29.00 19.88
C THR A 747 -79.35 -28.31 20.51
N ASP A 748 -80.57 -28.75 20.20
CA ASP A 748 -81.83 -28.25 20.75
C ASP A 748 -82.47 -29.20 21.78
N GLY A 749 -81.76 -30.25 22.22
CA GLY A 749 -82.25 -31.19 23.22
C GLY A 749 -82.30 -30.54 24.61
N SER A 750 -83.46 -30.55 25.28
CA SER A 750 -83.64 -29.87 26.57
C SER A 750 -83.78 -30.81 27.78
N SER A 751 -84.20 -32.06 27.57
CA SER A 751 -84.35 -33.06 28.64
C SER A 751 -83.12 -33.95 28.81
N THR A 752 -83.04 -34.65 29.94
CA THR A 752 -82.01 -35.67 30.21
C THR A 752 -81.99 -36.82 29.21
N SER A 753 -83.07 -37.01 28.43
CA SER A 753 -83.21 -38.07 27.43
C SER A 753 -83.26 -37.57 25.98
N THR A 754 -82.94 -36.29 25.72
CA THR A 754 -83.02 -35.74 24.35
C THR A 754 -81.76 -35.02 23.88
N ARG A 755 -80.74 -34.84 24.74
CA ARG A 755 -79.50 -34.13 24.39
C ARG A 755 -78.53 -34.96 23.55
N MET A 756 -78.59 -36.29 23.67
CA MET A 756 -77.63 -37.19 23.05
C MET A 756 -78.28 -38.52 22.66
N TYR A 757 -77.81 -39.08 21.55
CA TYR A 757 -78.28 -40.37 21.03
C TYR A 757 -77.08 -41.25 20.63
N VAL A 758 -77.28 -42.56 20.69
CA VAL A 758 -76.35 -43.56 20.15
C VAL A 758 -77.04 -44.37 19.04
N ASN A 759 -76.33 -44.59 17.93
CA ASN A 759 -76.86 -45.33 16.79
C ASN A 759 -76.74 -46.85 17.02
N ASN A 760 -77.80 -47.61 16.72
CA ASN A 760 -77.79 -49.08 16.82
C ASN A 760 -77.57 -49.78 15.45
N GLY A 761 -77.30 -49.01 14.40
CA GLY A 761 -77.10 -49.40 13.00
C GLY A 761 -78.05 -48.67 12.06
N GLY A 762 -77.56 -48.12 10.94
CA GLY A 762 -78.40 -47.47 9.93
C GLY A 762 -79.00 -46.16 10.44
N THR A 763 -80.32 -45.97 10.29
CA THR A 763 -81.04 -44.76 10.74
C THR A 763 -81.67 -44.88 12.13
N THR A 764 -81.43 -45.99 12.86
CA THR A 764 -82.03 -46.21 14.19
C THR A 764 -81.16 -45.63 15.30
N TRP A 765 -81.71 -44.68 16.04
CA TRP A 765 -81.04 -43.96 17.13
C TRP A 765 -81.79 -44.14 18.45
N VAL A 766 -81.02 -44.41 19.51
CA VAL A 766 -81.54 -44.57 20.87
C VAL A 766 -81.08 -43.39 21.71
N ALA A 767 -82.02 -42.75 22.39
CA ALA A 767 -81.71 -41.66 23.32
C ALA A 767 -80.84 -42.17 24.47
N VAL A 768 -79.75 -41.45 24.74
CA VAL A 768 -78.96 -41.65 25.95
C VAL A 768 -79.63 -40.84 27.05
N THR A 769 -80.10 -41.52 28.10
CA THR A 769 -80.67 -40.85 29.27
C THR A 769 -79.54 -40.55 30.25
N THR A 770 -79.21 -39.28 30.42
CA THR A 770 -78.20 -38.83 31.38
C THR A 770 -78.82 -38.67 32.77
N ALA A 771 -77.99 -38.71 33.81
CA ALA A 771 -78.42 -38.17 35.10
C ALA A 771 -78.74 -36.67 34.96
N SER A 772 -79.66 -36.17 35.79
CA SER A 772 -80.11 -34.78 35.81
C SER A 772 -79.02 -33.83 36.28
#